data_AF-A0A3M6TN07-F1
#
_entry.id   AF-A0A3M6TN07-F1
#
_cell.length_a   1.000
_cell.length_b   1.000
_cell.length_c   1.000
_cell.angle_alpha   90.00
_cell.angle_beta   90.00
_cell.angle_gamma   90.00
#
_symmetry.space_group_name_H-M   'P 1'
#
loop_
_entity.id
_entity.type
_entity.pdbx_description
1 polymer ?
#
loop_
_entity_poly.entity_id
_entity_poly.type
_entity_poly.pdbx_seq_one_letter_code
_entity_poly.pdbx_strand_id
1 'polypeptide(L)'
;MYHFTELELHIFLNMALAKARRGDATSLTKELRDFSAKYVKISELNKTRTRTLVNDYIENQIIEFCRQKSELQILNLQYTGSFYERLKTEAADEVDIMVVLGTPSSEIEVIASEVPGYVRLRARGDPIFCKYLGHEGYLDPKSFRDRWFQSIVQRAVNNIKPKEPFSDVRLVVRTHGPAVQVDILRKGSKEKLLSVDLVPCFHVNDSWYVPKPFKGKRFVFNHKVFWRQSFSLEEKQVLENMDQQDHGCRHELLRIVKTVVKRQVTSLPLDSYYLKTAFMHYIEKHSQDWVSREALGKHFLGFLGEVQLYLRSGNLPHYSLPDVNLLNDFKEVVVKQMANRLKRILNSEARPFKGKRFVFTHKSFWSQSFSLEEKQVLENMDQKDQKDHGCKHELLRIVKTVIKGQVTSLPLDSYYLKTAFMHYIEKHSQDWVNKEALGKHFLGYLGEVLLYLESGNLPHYNLPDVNLLNDFNEVAVKQMVNRLKRILNSEVRLQKILTEASKTQIMWLWNLLLGDATLTTKLREFLANHVKISEADMTRSKKLVKDFIENQVMWYCRKKSTLPILRLEYTGSVYERLKTEAADEVDVMVVLKTSTPWLWGDPEVMVEDSDVPGYVRLKARSDSKFRRYADPEGYINPERLRNGWFYSLVDKAVDDFRARVPRSDLDMMVRQHGPAVQVDIFKKEPYEYLLSVDLVPCFQIGSDDYYVAKSYCGRRFVSSSGLLWRQSFSLKEKQLLEYMDRDHGCRHELLRIVKTIVNRERSSLGKLKSYHLKTAFMHYIKEKRHYWNTRTSLGDHFVGFLGYLQNSLEQENLPHYWLDGVNILDDIGGVVIRNMAARLKRILNSEIMALTSPLTKKLRDFSVQYVKISEETTTRAKRLVKDYIEDQIIVYCQENSTIEILKLEYTGSFYEGLKTEAADEADIMVILGTPSSAGIEVIDSRVPGYVRLRARNAPMLSKYLSPEGYIDAESLRDSWFHSLVRLAVNNIKPKAPFSDVRLVVRTHGPAVQVDIFRKGSKEKLLSVDLVPSFQVEESWYVPKPFEGNRYVLNNELLWRKTFSPKEKQLLASMDSKDHGCRHELLRIVKTVVKRPVTSLPLDSYHLKTAFMHYIKKGGLDWESGDALGKHFLGFLTELQFHMASRNLPHCWLRGVNVLDDFKKGTIEQMENRLRSILNSEAKLNKILE
;
A
#
# COMPACT_ATOMS: atom_id res chain seq x y z
N MET A 1 -5.46 -4.93 -19.09
CA MET A 1 -5.50 -3.60 -19.74
C MET A 1 -4.06 -3.16 -19.89
N TYR A 2 -3.55 -3.07 -21.12
CA TYR A 2 -2.17 -2.66 -21.41
C TYR A 2 -2.01 -1.16 -21.10
N HIS A 3 -1.13 -0.80 -20.16
CA HIS A 3 -0.81 0.61 -19.88
C HIS A 3 0.29 1.09 -20.82
N PHE A 4 -0.02 2.15 -21.57
CA PHE A 4 0.92 2.95 -22.33
C PHE A 4 1.99 3.52 -21.39
N THR A 5 3.26 3.28 -21.68
CA THR A 5 4.36 3.84 -20.90
C THR A 5 4.51 5.33 -21.19
N GLU A 6 4.95 6.12 -20.21
CA GLU A 6 5.11 7.57 -20.39
C GLU A 6 6.10 7.94 -21.49
N LEU A 7 7.01 7.01 -21.80
CA LEU A 7 8.00 7.13 -22.86
C LEU A 7 7.36 7.03 -24.26
N GLU A 8 6.40 6.11 -24.47
CA GLU A 8 5.68 5.96 -25.73
C GLU A 8 4.84 7.21 -26.07
N LEU A 9 4.24 7.85 -25.06
CA LEU A 9 3.50 9.11 -25.25
C LEU A 9 4.41 10.27 -25.59
N HIS A 10 5.56 10.37 -24.93
CA HIS A 10 6.54 11.40 -25.22
C HIS A 10 7.08 11.28 -26.65
N ILE A 11 7.35 10.05 -27.10
CA ILE A 11 7.78 9.75 -28.47
C ILE A 11 6.66 10.07 -29.47
N PHE A 12 5.43 9.63 -29.21
CA PHE A 12 4.26 9.93 -30.06
C PHE A 12 4.05 11.44 -30.25
N LEU A 13 4.07 12.22 -29.16
CA LEU A 13 3.90 13.67 -29.24
C LEU A 13 5.03 14.34 -30.01
N ASN A 14 6.28 13.96 -29.74
CA ASN A 14 7.43 14.50 -30.45
C ASN A 14 7.41 14.14 -31.95
N MET A 15 7.01 12.92 -32.32
CA MET A 15 6.84 12.50 -33.72
C MET A 15 5.69 13.27 -34.41
N ALA A 16 4.54 13.34 -33.76
CA ALA A 16 3.35 14.06 -34.23
C ALA A 16 3.66 15.55 -34.48
N LEU A 17 4.32 16.21 -33.53
CA LEU A 17 4.70 17.63 -33.61
C LEU A 17 5.80 17.88 -34.66
N ALA A 18 6.75 16.95 -34.83
CA ALA A 18 7.81 17.05 -35.83
C ALA A 18 7.32 16.79 -37.27
N LYS A 19 6.26 16.00 -37.45
CA LYS A 19 5.63 15.75 -38.75
C LYS A 19 4.72 16.89 -39.19
N ALA A 20 3.97 17.47 -38.26
CA ALA A 20 3.13 18.62 -38.54
C ALA A 20 3.91 19.84 -39.05
N ARG A 21 5.13 20.05 -38.54
CA ARG A 21 6.02 21.13 -39.02
C ARG A 21 6.62 20.88 -40.40
N ARG A 22 6.60 19.63 -40.89
CA ARG A 22 7.01 19.26 -42.25
C ARG A 22 5.87 19.38 -43.28
N GLY A 23 4.70 19.84 -42.85
CA GLY A 23 3.52 20.00 -43.72
C GLY A 23 2.79 18.69 -44.03
N ASP A 24 3.11 17.58 -43.35
CA ASP A 24 2.53 16.26 -43.61
C ASP A 24 1.33 15.98 -42.66
N ALA A 25 0.25 16.73 -42.85
CA ALA A 25 -0.97 16.63 -42.03
C ALA A 25 -1.72 15.29 -42.24
N THR A 26 -1.56 14.66 -43.41
CA THR A 26 -2.06 13.31 -43.69
C THR A 26 -1.41 12.26 -42.78
N SER A 27 -0.07 12.27 -42.63
CA SER A 27 0.66 11.32 -41.78
C SER A 27 0.34 11.51 -40.29
N LEU A 28 0.21 12.76 -39.82
CA LEU A 28 -0.24 13.05 -38.46
C LEU A 28 -1.65 12.53 -38.18
N THR A 29 -2.58 12.72 -39.11
CA THR A 29 -3.96 12.25 -38.95
C THR A 29 -4.02 10.73 -38.81
N LYS A 30 -3.22 9.98 -39.57
CA LYS A 30 -3.11 8.53 -39.43
C LYS A 30 -2.63 8.13 -38.03
N GLU A 31 -1.54 8.75 -37.55
CA GLU A 31 -0.99 8.45 -36.21
C GLU A 31 -1.99 8.76 -35.08
N LEU A 32 -2.69 9.90 -35.17
CA LEU A 32 -3.73 10.28 -34.21
C LEU A 32 -4.88 9.27 -34.18
N ARG A 33 -5.28 8.72 -35.33
CA ARG A 33 -6.30 7.67 -35.42
C ARG A 33 -5.82 6.33 -34.86
N ASP A 34 -4.58 5.94 -35.13
CA ASP A 34 -3.98 4.72 -34.58
C ASP A 34 -3.88 4.81 -33.05
N PHE A 35 -3.46 5.97 -32.53
CA PHE A 35 -3.47 6.27 -31.09
C PHE A 35 -4.88 6.22 -30.51
N SER A 36 -5.85 6.82 -31.20
CA SER A 36 -7.27 6.82 -30.81
C SER A 36 -7.82 5.39 -30.70
N ALA A 37 -7.58 4.56 -31.71
CA ALA A 37 -8.05 3.18 -31.77
C ALA A 37 -7.47 2.31 -30.65
N LYS A 38 -6.17 2.46 -30.36
CA LYS A 38 -5.47 1.61 -29.42
C LYS A 38 -5.67 2.02 -27.95
N TYR A 39 -5.81 3.31 -27.67
CA TYR A 39 -5.71 3.82 -26.29
C TYR A 39 -6.86 4.74 -25.83
N VAL A 40 -7.58 5.37 -26.77
CA VAL A 40 -8.61 6.35 -26.42
C VAL A 40 -10.00 5.71 -26.43
N LYS A 41 -10.29 4.90 -27.46
CA LYS A 41 -11.61 4.29 -27.65
C LYS A 41 -11.91 3.24 -26.58
N ILE A 42 -13.10 3.33 -26.01
CA ILE A 42 -13.66 2.31 -25.12
C ILE A 42 -14.27 1.20 -25.98
N SER A 43 -14.01 -0.06 -25.62
CA SER A 43 -14.59 -1.22 -26.31
C SER A 43 -16.13 -1.20 -26.25
N GLU A 44 -16.79 -1.67 -27.31
CA GLU A 44 -18.25 -1.76 -27.33
C GLU A 44 -18.79 -2.66 -26.21
N LEU A 45 -18.09 -3.74 -25.88
CA LEU A 45 -18.44 -4.61 -24.75
C LEU A 45 -18.52 -3.83 -23.42
N ASN A 46 -17.56 -2.93 -23.15
CA ASN A 46 -17.56 -2.12 -21.93
C ASN A 46 -18.70 -1.09 -21.94
N LYS A 47 -19.00 -0.47 -23.09
CA LYS A 47 -20.12 0.48 -23.22
C LYS A 47 -21.46 -0.21 -23.00
N THR A 48 -21.67 -1.37 -23.63
CA THR A 48 -22.87 -2.18 -23.47
C THR A 48 -23.06 -2.59 -22.01
N ARG A 49 -22.02 -3.14 -21.37
CA ARG A 49 -22.05 -3.49 -19.95
C ARG A 49 -22.44 -2.30 -19.06
N THR A 50 -21.88 -1.13 -19.33
CA THR A 50 -22.18 0.10 -18.57
C THR A 50 -23.65 0.49 -18.72
N ARG A 51 -24.18 0.50 -19.95
CA ARG A 51 -25.59 0.80 -20.21
C ARG A 51 -26.52 -0.20 -19.53
N THR A 52 -26.19 -1.49 -19.57
CA THR A 52 -26.94 -2.54 -18.88
C THR A 52 -26.99 -2.29 -17.38
N LEU A 53 -25.85 -2.01 -16.74
CA LEU A 53 -25.79 -1.72 -15.30
C LEU A 53 -26.60 -0.47 -14.92
N VAL A 54 -26.58 0.59 -15.74
CA VAL A 54 -27.40 1.79 -15.51
C VAL A 54 -28.88 1.46 -15.63
N ASN A 55 -29.29 0.80 -16.71
CA ASN A 55 -30.69 0.44 -16.93
C ASN A 55 -31.22 -0.47 -15.79
N ASP A 56 -30.52 -1.55 -15.50
CA ASP A 56 -30.99 -2.59 -14.57
C ASP A 56 -31.05 -2.13 -13.12
N TYR A 57 -30.05 -1.37 -12.65
CA TYR A 57 -29.94 -0.99 -11.25
C TYR A 57 -30.34 0.45 -10.98
N ILE A 58 -29.98 1.39 -11.85
CA ILE A 58 -30.27 2.80 -11.62
C ILE A 58 -31.69 3.12 -12.05
N GLU A 59 -32.05 2.84 -13.29
CA GLU A 59 -33.36 3.23 -13.84
C GLU A 59 -34.49 2.35 -13.29
N ASN A 60 -34.41 1.04 -13.54
CA ASN A 60 -35.50 0.09 -13.26
C ASN A 60 -35.69 -0.23 -11.78
N GLN A 61 -34.74 0.13 -10.92
CA GLN A 61 -34.79 -0.16 -9.49
C GLN A 61 -34.65 1.08 -8.63
N ILE A 62 -33.52 1.80 -8.68
CA ILE A 62 -33.31 2.96 -7.80
C ILE A 62 -34.29 4.08 -8.12
N ILE A 63 -34.31 4.56 -9.37
CA ILE A 63 -35.14 5.70 -9.78
C ILE A 63 -36.61 5.33 -9.73
N GLU A 64 -36.98 4.11 -10.13
CA GLU A 64 -38.36 3.63 -10.02
C GLU A 64 -38.85 3.59 -8.57
N PHE A 65 -38.03 3.08 -7.64
CA PHE A 65 -38.34 3.16 -6.21
C PHE A 65 -38.46 4.61 -5.74
N CYS A 66 -37.54 5.48 -6.15
CA CYS A 66 -37.59 6.89 -5.79
C CYS A 66 -38.88 7.56 -6.31
N ARG A 67 -39.32 7.28 -7.55
CA ARG A 67 -40.59 7.78 -8.10
C ARG A 67 -41.79 7.35 -7.27
N GLN A 68 -41.79 6.11 -6.79
CA GLN A 68 -42.92 5.55 -6.01
C GLN A 68 -42.94 6.01 -4.55
N LYS A 69 -41.79 6.36 -3.96
CA LYS A 69 -41.64 6.57 -2.50
C LYS A 69 -41.23 7.99 -2.12
N SER A 70 -40.93 8.85 -3.08
CA SER A 70 -40.53 10.24 -2.85
C SER A 70 -41.77 11.13 -2.66
N GLU A 71 -41.64 12.12 -1.77
CA GLU A 71 -42.62 13.22 -1.62
C GLU A 71 -42.49 14.24 -2.77
N LEU A 72 -41.29 14.39 -3.36
CA LEU A 72 -41.06 15.22 -4.55
C LEU A 72 -41.10 14.36 -5.81
N GLN A 73 -41.79 14.84 -6.84
CA GLN A 73 -41.88 14.14 -8.12
C GLN A 73 -40.51 14.11 -8.81
N ILE A 74 -40.15 12.97 -9.40
CA ILE A 74 -39.00 12.88 -10.32
C ILE A 74 -39.55 12.87 -11.74
N LEU A 75 -39.30 13.94 -12.50
CA LEU A 75 -39.85 14.11 -13.85
C LEU A 75 -39.14 13.21 -14.85
N ASN A 76 -37.83 13.41 -15.02
CA ASN A 76 -37.02 12.67 -15.97
C ASN A 76 -35.55 12.57 -15.53
N LEU A 77 -34.83 11.70 -16.23
CA LEU A 77 -33.39 11.54 -16.09
C LEU A 77 -32.71 12.21 -17.28
N GLN A 78 -31.73 13.04 -16.99
CA GLN A 78 -30.92 13.72 -17.98
C GLN A 78 -29.50 13.14 -17.94
N TYR A 79 -29.21 12.29 -18.92
CA TYR A 79 -27.93 11.60 -19.04
C TYR A 79 -26.86 12.55 -19.57
N THR A 80 -26.01 13.04 -18.68
CA THR A 80 -24.98 14.05 -18.99
C THR A 80 -23.58 13.51 -18.73
N GLY A 81 -22.56 14.32 -18.93
CA GLY A 81 -21.20 13.95 -18.62
C GLY A 81 -20.53 13.11 -19.71
N SER A 82 -19.24 12.83 -19.52
CA SER A 82 -18.36 12.39 -20.60
C SER A 82 -18.81 11.09 -21.27
N PHE A 83 -19.45 10.16 -20.55
CA PHE A 83 -19.90 8.89 -21.12
C PHE A 83 -21.01 9.08 -22.16
N TYR A 84 -22.07 9.81 -21.81
CA TYR A 84 -23.22 10.04 -22.69
C TYR A 84 -22.91 11.07 -23.78
N GLU A 85 -22.03 12.03 -23.50
CA GLU A 85 -21.51 13.01 -24.48
C GLU A 85 -20.52 12.39 -25.50
N ARG A 86 -20.29 11.06 -25.48
CA ARG A 86 -19.32 10.35 -26.35
C ARG A 86 -17.86 10.81 -26.18
N LEU A 87 -17.52 11.38 -25.03
CA LEU A 87 -16.19 11.93 -24.70
C LEU A 87 -15.43 11.15 -23.61
N LYS A 88 -15.98 10.05 -23.07
CA LYS A 88 -15.27 9.17 -22.12
C LYS A 88 -14.17 8.41 -22.87
N THR A 89 -13.03 8.23 -22.20
CA THR A 89 -11.82 7.63 -22.76
C THR A 89 -11.34 6.51 -21.86
N GLU A 90 -10.62 5.54 -22.42
CA GLU A 90 -9.95 4.43 -21.71
C GLU A 90 -10.91 3.39 -21.07
N ALA A 91 -11.77 3.81 -20.14
CA ALA A 91 -12.72 2.95 -19.44
C ALA A 91 -14.09 3.64 -19.26
N ALA A 92 -15.16 2.85 -19.36
CA ALA A 92 -16.52 3.28 -19.00
C ALA A 92 -16.82 2.87 -17.55
N ASP A 93 -16.11 3.48 -16.61
CA ASP A 93 -16.14 3.14 -15.18
C ASP A 93 -16.92 4.15 -14.31
N GLU A 94 -17.39 5.25 -14.91
CA GLU A 94 -18.17 6.29 -14.24
C GLU A 94 -19.11 7.00 -15.23
N VAL A 95 -20.31 7.32 -14.76
CA VAL A 95 -21.37 8.03 -15.49
C VAL A 95 -22.06 9.09 -14.62
N ASP A 96 -22.56 10.16 -15.24
CA ASP A 96 -23.26 11.27 -14.58
C ASP A 96 -24.73 11.31 -15.03
N ILE A 97 -25.68 11.38 -14.09
CA ILE A 97 -27.12 11.45 -14.41
C ILE A 97 -27.73 12.56 -13.56
N MET A 98 -28.25 13.60 -14.21
CA MET A 98 -29.07 14.61 -13.53
C MET A 98 -30.48 14.06 -13.33
N VAL A 99 -30.94 14.06 -12.09
CA VAL A 99 -32.28 13.62 -11.68
C VAL A 99 -33.14 14.87 -11.52
N VAL A 100 -34.01 15.09 -12.50
CA VAL A 100 -34.84 16.30 -12.58
C VAL A 100 -36.02 16.15 -11.64
N LEU A 101 -36.11 17.08 -10.71
CA LEU A 101 -37.16 17.14 -9.71
C LEU A 101 -38.28 18.04 -10.21
N GLY A 102 -39.50 17.54 -10.15
CA GLY A 102 -40.70 18.29 -10.42
C GLY A 102 -41.02 19.16 -9.24
N THR A 103 -41.23 20.44 -9.52
CA THR A 103 -41.74 21.43 -8.58
C THR A 103 -42.94 22.09 -9.25
N PRO A 104 -44.08 22.24 -8.57
CA PRO A 104 -45.13 23.15 -9.02
C PRO A 104 -44.50 24.53 -9.24
N SER A 105 -44.66 25.09 -10.43
CA SER A 105 -43.94 26.30 -10.89
C SER A 105 -44.13 27.54 -10.00
N SER A 106 -45.04 27.49 -9.01
CA SER A 106 -45.33 28.54 -8.03
C SER A 106 -44.57 28.43 -6.68
N GLU A 107 -43.81 27.35 -6.44
CA GLU A 107 -43.28 27.04 -5.10
C GLU A 107 -41.81 27.39 -4.88
N ILE A 108 -40.95 27.33 -5.91
CA ILE A 108 -39.54 27.74 -5.77
C ILE A 108 -39.32 29.05 -6.52
N GLU A 109 -38.93 30.07 -5.78
CA GLU A 109 -38.51 31.35 -6.32
C GLU A 109 -36.99 31.41 -6.45
N VAL A 110 -36.51 31.76 -7.65
CA VAL A 110 -35.10 31.96 -7.94
C VAL A 110 -34.72 33.40 -7.65
N ILE A 111 -33.81 33.62 -6.71
CA ILE A 111 -33.29 34.94 -6.36
C ILE A 111 -31.85 35.06 -6.84
N ALA A 112 -31.56 36.09 -7.65
CA ALA A 112 -30.22 36.37 -8.13
C ALA A 112 -29.22 36.53 -6.97
N SER A 113 -27.98 36.10 -7.20
CA SER A 113 -26.87 36.36 -6.30
C SER A 113 -25.90 37.38 -6.92
N GLU A 114 -25.03 37.93 -6.09
CA GLU A 114 -23.92 38.79 -6.50
C GLU A 114 -22.80 38.04 -7.24
N VAL A 115 -22.90 36.72 -7.36
CA VAL A 115 -21.93 35.87 -8.06
C VAL A 115 -22.58 35.32 -9.34
N PRO A 116 -22.08 35.68 -10.54
CA PRO A 116 -22.58 35.15 -11.80
C PRO A 116 -22.62 33.61 -11.82
N GLY A 117 -23.71 33.05 -12.35
CA GLY A 117 -23.95 31.60 -12.41
C GLY A 117 -24.39 30.95 -11.09
N TYR A 118 -24.61 31.73 -10.03
CA TYR A 118 -25.18 31.26 -8.78
C TYR A 118 -26.46 32.01 -8.41
N VAL A 119 -27.38 31.30 -7.79
CA VAL A 119 -28.67 31.81 -7.33
C VAL A 119 -28.96 31.30 -5.91
N ARG A 120 -29.95 31.91 -5.26
CA ARG A 120 -30.58 31.37 -4.05
C ARG A 120 -31.97 30.88 -4.41
N LEU A 121 -32.35 29.71 -3.91
CA LEU A 121 -33.70 29.17 -4.10
C LEU A 121 -34.51 29.38 -2.83
N ARG A 122 -35.66 30.06 -2.92
CA ARG A 122 -36.57 30.29 -1.80
C ARG A 122 -37.83 29.45 -2.00
N ALA A 123 -38.17 28.61 -1.03
CA ALA A 123 -39.42 27.85 -1.06
C ALA A 123 -40.58 28.70 -0.52
N ARG A 124 -41.70 28.74 -1.24
CA ARG A 124 -42.93 29.46 -0.88
C ARG A 124 -43.91 28.49 -0.23
N GLY A 125 -43.86 28.39 1.10
CA GLY A 125 -44.92 27.79 1.91
C GLY A 125 -45.10 26.26 1.81
N ASP A 126 -44.38 25.55 0.94
CA ASP A 126 -44.46 24.09 0.86
C ASP A 126 -43.76 23.40 2.06
N PRO A 127 -44.50 22.60 2.87
CA PRO A 127 -43.96 21.87 4.01
C PRO A 127 -42.79 20.93 3.71
N ILE A 128 -42.66 20.41 2.48
CA ILE A 128 -41.61 19.48 2.09
C ILE A 128 -40.24 20.15 2.22
N PHE A 129 -40.12 21.40 1.75
CA PHE A 129 -38.86 22.13 1.74
C PHE A 129 -38.49 22.73 3.10
N CYS A 130 -39.46 22.97 4.00
CA CYS A 130 -39.24 23.56 5.33
C CYS A 130 -38.14 22.86 6.14
N LYS A 131 -38.02 21.54 6.02
CA LYS A 131 -37.00 20.74 6.73
C LYS A 131 -35.57 20.99 6.22
N TYR A 132 -35.43 21.54 5.02
CA TYR A 132 -34.17 21.71 4.30
C TYR A 132 -33.76 23.18 4.09
N LEU A 133 -34.52 24.13 4.66
CA LEU A 133 -34.17 25.54 4.66
C LEU A 133 -32.96 25.80 5.56
N GLY A 134 -32.09 26.70 5.10
CA GLY A 134 -30.97 27.27 5.85
C GLY A 134 -31.34 28.62 6.48
N HIS A 135 -30.31 29.42 6.80
CA HIS A 135 -30.48 30.78 7.31
C HIS A 135 -31.32 31.63 6.34
N GLU A 136 -32.19 32.50 6.85
CA GLU A 136 -33.06 33.42 6.07
C GLU A 136 -34.12 32.77 5.16
N GLY A 137 -34.41 31.47 5.32
CA GLY A 137 -35.52 30.81 4.60
C GLY A 137 -35.19 30.38 3.17
N TYR A 138 -33.90 30.30 2.81
CA TYR A 138 -33.44 29.75 1.53
C TYR A 138 -33.16 28.25 1.62
N LEU A 139 -33.38 27.51 0.54
CA LEU A 139 -33.09 26.09 0.47
C LEU A 139 -31.57 25.85 0.51
N ASP A 140 -31.08 25.13 1.52
CA ASP A 140 -29.66 24.81 1.64
C ASP A 140 -29.31 23.62 0.71
N PRO A 141 -28.46 23.81 -0.31
CA PRO A 141 -28.15 22.79 -1.32
C PRO A 141 -27.49 21.54 -0.74
N LYS A 142 -26.62 21.71 0.26
CA LYS A 142 -25.90 20.60 0.89
C LYS A 142 -26.87 19.76 1.72
N SER A 143 -27.67 20.43 2.54
CA SER A 143 -28.73 19.83 3.35
C SER A 143 -29.72 19.08 2.47
N PHE A 144 -30.18 19.66 1.36
CA PHE A 144 -31.12 19.01 0.45
C PHE A 144 -30.51 17.74 -0.17
N ARG A 145 -29.27 17.81 -0.66
CA ARG A 145 -28.55 16.63 -1.18
C ARG A 145 -28.35 15.55 -0.12
N ASP A 146 -27.80 15.91 1.04
CA ASP A 146 -27.32 14.96 2.05
C ASP A 146 -28.45 14.38 2.90
N ARG A 147 -29.48 15.17 3.21
CA ARG A 147 -30.58 14.74 4.10
C ARG A 147 -31.77 14.17 3.35
N TRP A 148 -32.11 14.72 2.19
CA TRP A 148 -33.25 14.25 1.40
C TRP A 148 -32.83 13.28 0.30
N PHE A 149 -32.07 13.78 -0.68
CA PHE A 149 -31.80 13.02 -1.91
C PHE A 149 -30.98 11.75 -1.64
N GLN A 150 -29.93 11.85 -0.81
CA GLN A 150 -29.16 10.68 -0.38
C GLN A 150 -30.03 9.69 0.40
N SER A 151 -30.94 10.18 1.26
CA SER A 151 -31.78 9.31 2.07
C SER A 151 -32.74 8.47 1.22
N ILE A 152 -33.37 9.06 0.19
CA ILE A 152 -34.28 8.31 -0.67
C ILE A 152 -33.53 7.32 -1.57
N VAL A 153 -32.35 7.70 -2.09
CA VAL A 153 -31.47 6.79 -2.86
C VAL A 153 -30.95 5.64 -1.99
N GLN A 154 -30.57 5.91 -0.74
CA GLN A 154 -30.13 4.86 0.19
C GLN A 154 -31.26 3.89 0.53
N ARG A 155 -32.48 4.40 0.74
CA ARG A 155 -33.66 3.54 0.92
C ARG A 155 -33.94 2.69 -0.31
N ALA A 156 -33.80 3.25 -1.51
CA ALA A 156 -33.94 2.51 -2.76
C ALA A 156 -32.92 1.36 -2.84
N VAL A 157 -31.64 1.66 -2.58
CA VAL A 157 -30.56 0.66 -2.58
C VAL A 157 -30.81 -0.48 -1.58
N ASN A 158 -31.33 -0.17 -0.39
CA ASN A 158 -31.66 -1.18 0.61
C ASN A 158 -32.82 -2.11 0.19
N ASN A 159 -33.61 -1.74 -0.82
CA ASN A 159 -34.75 -2.50 -1.33
C ASN A 159 -34.49 -3.14 -2.71
N ILE A 160 -33.27 -3.02 -3.25
CA ILE A 160 -32.87 -3.63 -4.53
C ILE A 160 -32.93 -5.15 -4.42
N LYS A 161 -33.46 -5.79 -5.48
CA LYS A 161 -33.44 -7.24 -5.67
C LYS A 161 -32.53 -7.55 -6.87
N PRO A 162 -31.27 -7.96 -6.65
CA PRO A 162 -30.35 -8.27 -7.74
C PRO A 162 -30.95 -9.32 -8.69
N LYS A 163 -30.85 -9.08 -10.00
CA LYS A 163 -31.32 -9.99 -11.06
C LYS A 163 -30.14 -10.48 -11.89
N GLU A 164 -30.27 -11.68 -12.45
CA GLU A 164 -29.35 -12.24 -13.44
C GLU A 164 -29.25 -11.32 -14.68
N PRO A 165 -28.07 -11.17 -15.33
CA PRO A 165 -26.83 -11.95 -15.16
C PRO A 165 -25.84 -11.38 -14.13
N PHE A 166 -26.23 -10.36 -13.36
CA PHE A 166 -25.38 -9.69 -12.38
C PHE A 166 -25.94 -9.82 -10.96
N SER A 167 -26.42 -11.02 -10.57
CA SER A 167 -26.90 -11.30 -9.21
C SER A 167 -25.80 -11.14 -8.15
N ASP A 168 -24.53 -11.17 -8.58
CA ASP A 168 -23.32 -10.98 -7.78
C ASP A 168 -22.88 -9.51 -7.67
N VAL A 169 -23.81 -8.55 -7.48
CA VAL A 169 -23.45 -7.15 -7.21
C VAL A 169 -23.90 -6.67 -5.85
N ARG A 170 -23.15 -5.72 -5.29
CA ARG A 170 -23.52 -4.91 -4.13
C ARG A 170 -23.43 -3.44 -4.50
N LEU A 171 -24.37 -2.63 -4.01
CA LEU A 171 -24.39 -1.20 -4.25
C LEU A 171 -24.03 -0.44 -2.98
N VAL A 172 -23.23 0.62 -3.11
CA VAL A 172 -22.82 1.49 -1.99
C VAL A 172 -23.11 2.93 -2.35
N VAL A 173 -23.88 3.62 -1.52
CA VAL A 173 -24.23 5.03 -1.70
C VAL A 173 -23.25 5.92 -0.94
N ARG A 174 -22.80 7.01 -1.57
CA ARG A 174 -21.90 8.02 -1.00
C ARG A 174 -22.28 9.40 -1.52
N THR A 175 -21.79 10.45 -0.87
CA THR A 175 -21.89 11.83 -1.40
C THR A 175 -20.62 12.19 -2.15
N HIS A 176 -20.73 12.73 -3.37
CA HIS A 176 -19.61 13.13 -4.20
C HIS A 176 -19.88 14.46 -4.91
N GLY A 177 -19.23 15.54 -4.49
CA GLY A 177 -19.46 16.86 -5.09
C GLY A 177 -20.95 17.26 -5.03
N PRO A 178 -21.61 17.62 -6.15
CA PRO A 178 -23.05 17.88 -6.17
C PRO A 178 -23.92 16.61 -6.19
N ALA A 179 -23.32 15.43 -6.34
CA ALA A 179 -24.02 14.17 -6.57
C ALA A 179 -24.16 13.30 -5.31
N VAL A 180 -25.12 12.39 -5.37
CA VAL A 180 -25.15 11.15 -4.62
C VAL A 180 -24.62 10.06 -5.52
N GLN A 181 -23.42 9.57 -5.22
CA GLN A 181 -22.72 8.54 -5.98
C GLN A 181 -23.18 7.15 -5.56
N VAL A 182 -23.52 6.31 -6.52
CA VAL A 182 -23.83 4.89 -6.33
C VAL A 182 -22.71 4.06 -6.96
N ASP A 183 -21.93 3.41 -6.12
CA ASP A 183 -20.89 2.46 -6.55
C ASP A 183 -21.49 1.07 -6.69
N ILE A 184 -21.42 0.49 -7.89
CA ILE A 184 -21.77 -0.90 -8.17
C ILE A 184 -20.50 -1.74 -8.08
N LEU A 185 -20.42 -2.63 -7.08
CA LEU A 185 -19.27 -3.50 -6.85
C LEU A 185 -19.65 -4.97 -7.01
N ARG A 186 -18.67 -5.81 -7.37
CA ARG A 186 -18.86 -7.26 -7.35
C ARG A 186 -18.96 -7.77 -5.91
N LYS A 187 -19.94 -8.64 -5.64
CA LYS A 187 -20.22 -9.25 -4.33
C LYS A 187 -19.03 -10.13 -3.92
N GLY A 188 -18.66 -10.09 -2.63
CA GLY A 188 -17.48 -10.81 -2.13
C GLY A 188 -16.12 -10.23 -2.56
N SER A 189 -16.06 -9.18 -3.38
CA SER A 189 -14.81 -8.56 -3.83
C SER A 189 -14.77 -7.04 -3.59
N LYS A 190 -13.58 -6.44 -3.74
CA LYS A 190 -13.39 -4.98 -3.77
C LYS A 190 -13.40 -4.41 -5.19
N GLU A 191 -13.71 -5.22 -6.19
CA GLU A 191 -13.77 -4.79 -7.60
C GLU A 191 -14.98 -3.86 -7.80
N LYS A 192 -14.70 -2.62 -8.22
CA LYS A 192 -15.70 -1.63 -8.60
C LYS A 192 -16.01 -1.80 -10.09
N LEU A 193 -17.26 -2.05 -10.42
CA LEU A 193 -17.72 -2.26 -11.79
C LEU A 193 -18.11 -0.95 -12.48
N LEU A 194 -18.79 -0.07 -11.74
CA LEU A 194 -19.27 1.23 -12.23
C LEU A 194 -19.52 2.18 -11.04
N SER A 195 -19.23 3.46 -11.21
CA SER A 195 -19.71 4.55 -10.35
C SER A 195 -20.77 5.38 -11.08
N VAL A 196 -21.88 5.71 -10.41
CA VAL A 196 -22.97 6.50 -10.99
C VAL A 196 -23.21 7.72 -10.13
N ASP A 197 -22.93 8.92 -10.64
CA ASP A 197 -23.17 10.19 -9.96
C ASP A 197 -24.59 10.69 -10.27
N LEU A 198 -25.52 10.52 -9.31
CA LEU A 198 -26.88 11.03 -9.40
C LEU A 198 -26.91 12.47 -8.85
N VAL A 199 -27.19 13.46 -9.70
CA VAL A 199 -27.21 14.88 -9.31
C VAL A 199 -28.67 15.35 -9.23
N PRO A 200 -29.20 15.71 -8.04
CA PRO A 200 -30.53 16.27 -7.97
C PRO A 200 -30.55 17.67 -8.61
N CYS A 201 -31.56 17.93 -9.43
CA CYS A 201 -31.63 19.14 -10.25
C CYS A 201 -33.05 19.72 -10.23
N PHE A 202 -33.16 21.03 -10.00
CA PHE A 202 -34.41 21.77 -10.17
C PHE A 202 -34.44 22.44 -11.54
N HIS A 203 -35.59 22.36 -12.22
CA HIS A 203 -35.87 23.08 -13.45
C HIS A 203 -36.86 24.21 -13.16
N VAL A 204 -36.39 25.46 -13.17
CA VAL A 204 -37.21 26.63 -12.82
C VAL A 204 -36.89 27.77 -13.79
N ASN A 205 -37.92 28.39 -14.38
CA ASN A 205 -37.78 29.50 -15.34
C ASN A 205 -36.79 29.18 -16.48
N ASP A 206 -36.96 28.02 -17.13
CA ASP A 206 -36.12 27.53 -18.23
C ASP A 206 -34.62 27.38 -17.89
N SER A 207 -34.29 27.25 -16.60
CA SER A 207 -32.93 27.09 -16.11
C SER A 207 -32.81 25.93 -15.13
N TRP A 208 -31.64 25.30 -15.12
CA TRP A 208 -31.34 24.12 -14.33
C TRP A 208 -30.46 24.47 -13.14
N TYR A 209 -30.80 24.02 -11.93
CA TYR A 209 -30.06 24.37 -10.71
C TYR A 209 -29.64 23.13 -9.93
N VAL A 210 -28.34 23.03 -9.61
CA VAL A 210 -27.72 21.87 -8.95
C VAL A 210 -27.02 22.26 -7.64
N PRO A 211 -26.88 21.34 -6.67
CA PRO A 211 -26.34 21.63 -5.34
C PRO A 211 -24.81 21.65 -5.32
N LYS A 212 -24.20 22.50 -6.14
CA LYS A 212 -22.74 22.66 -6.23
C LYS A 212 -22.30 23.89 -5.44
N PRO A 213 -21.58 23.72 -4.30
CA PRO A 213 -21.21 24.84 -3.44
C PRO A 213 -20.22 25.79 -4.12
N PHE A 214 -20.32 27.08 -3.80
CA PHE A 214 -19.35 28.10 -4.18
C PHE A 214 -18.00 27.85 -3.47
N LYS A 215 -16.89 27.88 -4.23
CA LYS A 215 -15.52 27.63 -3.73
C LYS A 215 -14.57 28.82 -3.99
N GLY A 216 -15.10 30.00 -4.29
CA GLY A 216 -14.29 31.15 -4.67
C GLY A 216 -13.45 31.72 -3.53
N LYS A 217 -12.38 32.44 -3.88
CA LYS A 217 -11.48 33.13 -2.93
C LYS A 217 -12.08 34.42 -2.33
N ARG A 218 -13.14 34.95 -2.94
CA ARG A 218 -13.83 36.15 -2.50
C ARG A 218 -14.73 35.79 -1.32
N PHE A 219 -14.61 36.53 -0.22
CA PHE A 219 -15.56 36.39 0.89
C PHE A 219 -16.94 36.87 0.41
N VAL A 220 -17.90 35.96 0.39
CA VAL A 220 -19.29 36.21 -0.01
C VAL A 220 -20.17 35.79 1.15
N PHE A 221 -20.99 36.71 1.62
CA PHE A 221 -21.91 36.45 2.72
C PHE A 221 -22.97 35.43 2.29
N ASN A 222 -23.36 34.51 3.19
CA ASN A 222 -24.35 33.47 2.94
C ASN A 222 -24.12 32.57 1.69
N HIS A 223 -22.88 32.43 1.18
CA HIS A 223 -22.58 31.57 0.01
C HIS A 223 -22.95 30.07 0.19
N LYS A 224 -23.26 29.62 1.41
CA LYS A 224 -23.70 28.24 1.72
C LYS A 224 -25.05 27.88 1.10
N VAL A 225 -25.94 28.86 0.89
CA VAL A 225 -27.26 28.66 0.27
C VAL A 225 -27.25 28.84 -1.25
N PHE A 226 -26.07 28.96 -1.86
CA PHE A 226 -25.95 29.18 -3.30
C PHE A 226 -26.11 27.88 -4.07
N TRP A 227 -27.08 27.87 -4.97
CA TRP A 227 -27.28 26.87 -6.00
C TRP A 227 -26.58 27.31 -7.28
N ARG A 228 -25.96 26.37 -7.98
CA ARG A 228 -25.26 26.66 -9.24
C ARG A 228 -26.21 26.43 -10.40
N GLN A 229 -26.31 27.39 -11.31
CA GLN A 229 -26.94 27.18 -12.60
C GLN A 229 -26.11 26.18 -13.42
N SER A 230 -26.75 25.14 -13.94
CA SER A 230 -26.13 24.08 -14.73
C SER A 230 -26.37 24.37 -16.21
N PHE A 231 -25.29 24.33 -17.01
CA PHE A 231 -25.34 24.45 -18.48
C PHE A 231 -25.05 23.11 -19.17
N SER A 232 -25.09 22.00 -18.42
CA SER A 232 -24.66 20.69 -18.92
C SER A 232 -25.56 20.12 -20.03
N LEU A 233 -26.82 20.56 -20.13
CA LEU A 233 -27.71 20.13 -21.20
C LEU A 233 -27.45 20.88 -22.50
N GLU A 234 -27.23 22.18 -22.41
CA GLU A 234 -26.85 23.06 -23.50
C GLU A 234 -25.50 22.64 -24.07
N GLU A 235 -24.52 22.38 -23.20
CA GLU A 235 -23.21 21.81 -23.58
C GLU A 235 -23.35 20.46 -24.28
N LYS A 236 -24.17 19.57 -23.70
CA LYS A 236 -24.42 18.25 -24.28
C LYS A 236 -25.04 18.38 -25.67
N GLN A 237 -26.00 19.27 -25.88
CA GLN A 237 -26.64 19.47 -27.17
C GLN A 237 -25.65 19.96 -28.23
N VAL A 238 -24.76 20.91 -27.88
CA VAL A 238 -23.68 21.35 -28.78
C VAL A 238 -22.78 20.16 -29.15
N LEU A 239 -22.35 19.39 -28.16
CA LEU A 239 -21.46 18.26 -28.37
C LEU A 239 -22.13 17.13 -29.17
N GLU A 240 -23.38 16.78 -28.89
CA GLU A 240 -24.08 15.71 -29.60
C GLU A 240 -24.26 16.01 -31.08
N ASN A 241 -24.51 17.28 -31.42
CA ASN A 241 -24.83 17.70 -32.78
C ASN A 241 -23.59 18.02 -33.63
N MET A 242 -22.42 18.27 -33.02
CA MET A 242 -21.27 18.84 -33.72
C MET A 242 -20.70 17.99 -34.87
N ASP A 243 -20.93 16.66 -34.88
CA ASP A 243 -20.50 15.78 -35.99
C ASP A 243 -21.68 15.08 -36.69
N GLN A 244 -22.94 15.43 -36.35
CA GLN A 244 -24.11 14.75 -36.94
C GLN A 244 -24.33 15.13 -38.41
N GLN A 245 -24.09 16.38 -38.77
CA GLN A 245 -24.39 16.91 -40.11
C GLN A 245 -23.31 16.55 -41.14
N ASP A 246 -22.04 16.57 -40.74
CA ASP A 246 -20.90 16.42 -41.66
C ASP A 246 -20.03 15.18 -41.38
N HIS A 247 -20.32 14.41 -40.33
CA HIS A 247 -19.50 13.29 -39.87
C HIS A 247 -18.03 13.67 -39.62
N GLY A 248 -17.80 14.90 -39.14
CA GLY A 248 -16.49 15.43 -38.85
C GLY A 248 -15.76 14.74 -37.69
N CYS A 249 -14.50 15.14 -37.47
CA CYS A 249 -13.61 14.54 -36.47
C CYS A 249 -13.62 15.23 -35.09
N ARG A 250 -14.62 16.07 -34.76
CA ARG A 250 -14.59 16.93 -33.56
C ARG A 250 -14.60 16.12 -32.26
N HIS A 251 -15.47 15.11 -32.14
CA HIS A 251 -15.49 14.22 -30.97
C HIS A 251 -14.17 13.44 -30.82
N GLU A 252 -13.61 12.96 -31.94
CA GLU A 252 -12.36 12.21 -31.93
C GLU A 252 -11.20 13.10 -31.45
N LEU A 253 -11.12 14.32 -31.98
CA LEU A 253 -10.13 15.31 -31.56
C LEU A 253 -10.21 15.60 -30.06
N LEU A 254 -11.40 15.92 -29.55
CA LEU A 254 -11.55 16.28 -28.14
C LEU A 254 -11.21 15.10 -27.21
N ARG A 255 -11.57 13.86 -27.57
CA ARG A 255 -11.15 12.66 -26.81
C ARG A 255 -9.63 12.46 -26.81
N ILE A 256 -8.98 12.67 -27.95
CA ILE A 256 -7.52 12.57 -28.06
C ILE A 256 -6.88 13.61 -27.14
N VAL A 257 -7.29 14.88 -27.23
CA VAL A 257 -6.71 15.96 -26.41
C VAL A 257 -6.98 15.74 -24.92
N LYS A 258 -8.19 15.34 -24.53
CA LYS A 258 -8.51 14.95 -23.14
C LYS A 258 -7.59 13.84 -22.62
N THR A 259 -7.28 12.85 -23.47
CA THR A 259 -6.37 11.76 -23.10
C THR A 259 -4.92 12.24 -22.99
N VAL A 260 -4.46 13.04 -23.96
CA VAL A 260 -3.10 13.57 -24.00
C VAL A 260 -2.82 14.48 -22.80
N VAL A 261 -3.69 15.43 -22.47
CA VAL A 261 -3.43 16.42 -21.40
C VAL A 261 -3.58 15.85 -19.98
N LYS A 262 -4.09 14.62 -19.82
CA LYS A 262 -4.19 13.94 -18.51
C LYS A 262 -2.92 13.18 -18.10
N ARG A 263 -1.99 12.96 -19.01
CA ARG A 263 -0.79 12.11 -18.79
C ARG A 263 0.34 12.89 -18.12
N GLN A 264 1.17 12.26 -17.28
CA GLN A 264 2.11 12.98 -16.40
C GLN A 264 3.08 13.92 -17.15
N VAL A 265 3.57 13.51 -18.33
CA VAL A 265 4.52 14.27 -19.18
C VAL A 265 3.89 15.50 -19.84
N THR A 266 2.59 15.47 -20.09
CA THR A 266 1.79 16.54 -20.72
C THR A 266 0.73 17.13 -19.79
N SER A 267 0.78 16.75 -18.51
CA SER A 267 -0.31 16.99 -17.57
C SER A 267 -0.61 18.48 -17.44
N LEU A 268 -1.84 18.83 -17.79
CA LEU A 268 -2.46 20.09 -17.42
C LEU A 268 -3.48 19.76 -16.32
N PRO A 269 -3.47 20.44 -15.16
CA PRO A 269 -4.50 20.28 -14.13
C PRO A 269 -5.83 20.92 -14.56
N LEU A 270 -6.28 20.62 -15.78
CA LEU A 270 -7.55 21.05 -16.35
C LEU A 270 -8.50 19.86 -16.39
N ASP A 271 -9.56 19.93 -15.59
CA ASP A 271 -10.66 18.98 -15.67
C ASP A 271 -11.37 19.08 -17.02
N SER A 272 -12.15 18.03 -17.37
CA SER A 272 -12.78 17.92 -18.69
C SER A 272 -13.63 19.12 -19.08
N TYR A 273 -14.22 19.81 -18.11
CA TYR A 273 -15.09 20.96 -18.33
C TYR A 273 -14.34 22.15 -18.97
N TYR A 274 -13.11 22.48 -18.50
CA TYR A 274 -12.30 23.56 -19.10
C TYR A 274 -11.96 23.29 -20.57
N LEU A 275 -11.65 22.03 -20.89
CA LEU A 275 -11.36 21.61 -22.26
C LEU A 275 -12.61 21.65 -23.14
N LYS A 276 -13.79 21.27 -22.60
CA LYS A 276 -15.07 21.38 -23.31
C LYS A 276 -15.38 22.84 -23.66
N THR A 277 -15.27 23.75 -22.69
CA THR A 277 -15.46 25.19 -22.92
C THR A 277 -14.51 25.74 -23.96
N ALA A 278 -13.21 25.47 -23.84
CA ALA A 278 -12.24 25.90 -24.83
C ALA A 278 -12.52 25.32 -26.23
N PHE A 279 -13.00 24.07 -26.29
CA PHE A 279 -13.29 23.39 -27.55
C PHE A 279 -14.54 23.97 -28.24
N MET A 280 -15.60 24.29 -27.50
CA MET A 280 -16.78 24.94 -28.07
C MET A 280 -16.44 26.29 -28.70
N HIS A 281 -15.65 27.13 -28.01
CA HIS A 281 -15.12 28.36 -28.60
C HIS A 281 -14.24 28.11 -29.83
N TYR A 282 -13.47 27.01 -29.84
CA TYR A 282 -12.60 26.67 -30.96
C TYR A 282 -13.39 26.27 -32.21
N ILE A 283 -14.44 25.43 -32.06
CA ILE A 283 -15.26 24.98 -33.19
C ILE A 283 -16.15 26.09 -33.76
N GLU A 284 -16.59 27.05 -32.95
CA GLU A 284 -17.29 28.24 -33.43
C GLU A 284 -16.40 29.14 -34.29
N LYS A 285 -15.14 29.34 -33.87
CA LYS A 285 -14.15 30.13 -34.63
C LYS A 285 -13.67 29.44 -35.91
N HIS A 286 -13.75 28.11 -35.97
CA HIS A 286 -13.18 27.29 -37.06
C HIS A 286 -14.25 26.39 -37.67
N SER A 287 -15.24 26.98 -38.35
CA SER A 287 -16.37 26.26 -38.95
C SER A 287 -16.03 25.47 -40.23
N GLN A 288 -14.81 25.62 -40.79
CA GLN A 288 -14.46 25.04 -42.10
C GLN A 288 -13.63 23.75 -42.00
N ASP A 289 -13.98 22.78 -42.87
CA ASP A 289 -13.31 21.51 -43.18
C ASP A 289 -12.91 20.60 -42.00
N TRP A 290 -13.90 19.89 -41.45
CA TRP A 290 -13.74 18.87 -40.40
C TRP A 290 -13.71 17.43 -40.91
N VAL A 291 -13.84 17.24 -42.23
CA VAL A 291 -14.09 15.95 -42.88
C VAL A 291 -12.90 15.49 -43.73
N SER A 292 -12.05 16.41 -44.18
CA SER A 292 -10.88 16.05 -45.01
C SER A 292 -9.96 15.04 -44.32
N ARG A 293 -9.17 14.33 -45.13
CA ARG A 293 -8.21 13.31 -44.66
C ARG A 293 -7.14 13.89 -43.72
N GLU A 294 -6.98 15.21 -43.68
CA GLU A 294 -5.99 15.93 -42.87
C GLU A 294 -6.60 16.69 -41.68
N ALA A 295 -7.93 16.78 -41.61
CA ALA A 295 -8.65 17.63 -40.67
C ALA A 295 -8.25 17.36 -39.22
N LEU A 296 -8.15 16.10 -38.81
CA LEU A 296 -7.81 15.72 -37.44
C LEU A 296 -6.42 16.24 -37.02
N GLY A 297 -5.41 16.07 -37.87
CA GLY A 297 -4.06 16.56 -37.63
C GLY A 297 -3.98 18.09 -37.57
N LYS A 298 -4.65 18.77 -38.50
CA LYS A 298 -4.72 20.24 -38.55
C LYS A 298 -5.38 20.82 -37.31
N HIS A 299 -6.57 20.31 -36.95
CA HIS A 299 -7.30 20.82 -35.80
C HIS A 299 -6.70 20.41 -34.46
N PHE A 300 -5.93 19.31 -34.39
CA PHE A 300 -5.20 18.92 -33.18
C PHE A 300 -4.22 20.00 -32.71
N LEU A 301 -3.41 20.53 -33.62
CA LEU A 301 -2.49 21.60 -33.28
C LEU A 301 -3.19 22.93 -33.06
N GLY A 302 -4.18 23.26 -33.91
CA GLY A 302 -4.96 24.48 -33.77
C GLY A 302 -5.62 24.57 -32.40
N PHE A 303 -6.26 23.48 -31.94
CA PHE A 303 -6.94 23.48 -30.66
C PHE A 303 -5.97 23.57 -29.47
N LEU A 304 -4.83 22.85 -29.49
CA LEU A 304 -3.82 23.00 -28.45
C LEU A 304 -3.22 24.43 -28.42
N GLY A 305 -3.06 25.05 -29.58
CA GLY A 305 -2.69 26.46 -29.71
C GLY A 305 -3.73 27.39 -29.05
N GLU A 306 -5.01 27.17 -29.33
CA GLU A 306 -6.10 27.95 -28.74
C GLU A 306 -6.14 27.83 -27.20
N VAL A 307 -5.99 26.61 -26.67
CA VAL A 307 -5.87 26.38 -25.22
C VAL A 307 -4.66 27.13 -24.65
N GLN A 308 -3.53 27.14 -25.36
CA GLN A 308 -2.34 27.88 -24.96
C GLN A 308 -2.58 29.40 -24.94
N LEU A 309 -3.37 29.93 -25.87
CA LEU A 309 -3.75 31.35 -25.91
C LEU A 309 -4.62 31.74 -24.71
N TYR A 310 -5.66 30.96 -24.38
CA TYR A 310 -6.48 31.20 -23.19
C TYR A 310 -5.66 31.15 -21.89
N LEU A 311 -4.75 30.17 -21.78
CA LEU A 311 -3.84 30.09 -20.64
C LEU A 311 -2.85 31.26 -20.59
N ARG A 312 -2.38 31.75 -21.74
CA ARG A 312 -1.45 32.88 -21.80
C ARG A 312 -2.13 34.21 -21.45
N SER A 313 -3.34 34.43 -21.94
CA SER A 313 -4.15 35.61 -21.59
C SER A 313 -4.65 35.56 -20.15
N GLY A 314 -4.68 34.36 -19.56
CA GLY A 314 -5.30 34.12 -18.26
C GLY A 314 -6.82 34.24 -18.30
N ASN A 315 -7.43 34.23 -19.49
CA ASN A 315 -8.86 34.41 -19.69
C ASN A 315 -9.45 33.30 -20.55
N LEU A 316 -10.24 32.40 -19.94
CA LEU A 316 -11.10 31.45 -20.64
C LEU A 316 -12.55 31.79 -20.28
N PRO A 317 -13.28 32.53 -21.13
CA PRO A 317 -14.67 32.87 -20.85
C PRO A 317 -15.53 31.60 -20.84
N HIS A 318 -16.41 31.48 -19.86
CA HIS A 318 -17.44 30.45 -19.82
C HIS A 318 -18.31 30.59 -21.08
N TYR A 319 -18.64 29.47 -21.71
CA TYR A 319 -19.33 29.44 -23.01
C TYR A 319 -20.68 30.20 -22.97
N SER A 320 -21.55 29.87 -22.01
CA SER A 320 -22.86 30.52 -21.83
C SER A 320 -22.85 31.77 -20.93
N LEU A 321 -21.73 32.09 -20.26
CA LEU A 321 -21.62 33.22 -19.32
C LEU A 321 -20.32 34.00 -19.63
N PRO A 322 -20.29 34.82 -20.70
CA PRO A 322 -19.04 35.39 -21.22
C PRO A 322 -18.24 36.21 -20.19
N ASP A 323 -18.91 36.83 -19.21
CA ASP A 323 -18.29 37.61 -18.14
C ASP A 323 -17.58 36.75 -17.07
N VAL A 324 -17.79 35.42 -17.10
CA VAL A 324 -17.18 34.49 -16.15
C VAL A 324 -15.92 33.89 -16.75
N ASN A 325 -14.76 34.31 -16.25
CA ASN A 325 -13.49 33.68 -16.59
C ASN A 325 -13.23 32.43 -15.73
N LEU A 326 -13.23 31.26 -16.38
CA LEU A 326 -13.00 29.96 -15.74
C LEU A 326 -11.58 29.81 -15.16
N LEU A 327 -10.58 30.52 -15.68
CA LEU A 327 -9.20 30.42 -15.17
C LEU A 327 -8.99 31.11 -13.82
N ASN A 328 -9.96 31.89 -13.34
CA ASN A 328 -9.93 32.51 -12.02
C ASN A 328 -9.91 31.49 -10.86
N ASP A 329 -10.34 30.24 -11.13
CA ASP A 329 -10.28 29.14 -10.17
C ASP A 329 -8.82 28.75 -9.84
N PHE A 330 -7.86 29.08 -10.71
CA PHE A 330 -6.44 28.79 -10.52
C PHE A 330 -5.69 29.98 -9.92
N LYS A 331 -4.47 29.73 -9.42
CA LYS A 331 -3.52 30.81 -9.13
C LYS A 331 -2.87 31.24 -10.45
N GLU A 332 -2.68 32.53 -10.66
CA GLU A 332 -2.09 33.09 -11.88
C GLU A 332 -0.75 32.42 -12.25
N VAL A 333 0.10 32.12 -11.26
CA VAL A 333 1.36 31.39 -11.45
C VAL A 333 1.14 29.99 -12.06
N VAL A 334 0.11 29.27 -11.62
CA VAL A 334 -0.22 27.94 -12.16
C VAL A 334 -0.70 28.05 -13.60
N VAL A 335 -1.53 29.06 -13.91
CA VAL A 335 -1.99 29.34 -15.27
C VAL A 335 -0.83 29.67 -16.20
N LYS A 336 0.12 30.51 -15.77
CA LYS A 336 1.36 30.82 -16.51
C LYS A 336 2.23 29.57 -16.71
N GLN A 337 2.36 28.71 -15.70
CA GLN A 337 3.09 27.45 -15.83
C GLN A 337 2.45 26.50 -16.84
N MET A 338 1.11 26.38 -16.84
CA MET A 338 0.36 25.62 -17.84
C MET A 338 0.59 26.18 -19.25
N ALA A 339 0.49 27.50 -19.41
CA ALA A 339 0.75 28.18 -20.68
C ALA A 339 2.17 27.91 -21.19
N ASN A 340 3.18 27.99 -20.33
CA ASN A 340 4.58 27.74 -20.67
C ASN A 340 4.86 26.27 -20.97
N ARG A 341 4.20 25.35 -20.26
CA ARG A 341 4.30 23.91 -20.54
C ARG A 341 3.73 23.59 -21.91
N LEU A 342 2.52 24.08 -22.20
CA LEU A 342 1.87 23.86 -23.48
C LEU A 342 2.64 24.55 -24.62
N LYS A 343 3.17 25.76 -24.37
CA LYS A 343 4.08 26.44 -25.29
C LYS A 343 5.34 25.62 -25.55
N ARG A 344 5.97 24.99 -24.55
CA ARG A 344 7.13 24.10 -24.79
C ARG A 344 6.77 22.86 -25.59
N ILE A 345 5.58 22.30 -25.38
CA ILE A 345 5.08 21.16 -26.16
C ILE A 345 4.83 21.59 -27.60
N LEU A 346 4.17 22.73 -27.82
CA LEU A 346 3.92 23.25 -29.17
C LEU A 346 5.20 23.74 -29.86
N ASN A 347 6.14 24.29 -29.09
CA ASN A 347 7.38 24.89 -29.58
C ASN A 347 8.56 23.94 -29.62
N SER A 348 8.48 22.70 -29.12
CA SER A 348 9.58 21.75 -29.23
C SER A 348 9.93 21.51 -30.71
N GLU A 349 11.04 22.12 -31.13
CA GLU A 349 11.73 21.71 -32.33
C GLU A 349 12.16 20.26 -32.16
N ALA A 350 12.03 19.47 -33.22
CA ALA A 350 13.06 18.49 -33.50
C ALA A 350 14.37 19.28 -33.72
N ARG A 351 15.00 19.76 -32.64
CA ARG A 351 16.42 20.09 -32.71
C ARG A 351 17.11 18.74 -32.79
N PRO A 352 17.82 18.40 -33.89
CA PRO A 352 18.91 17.48 -33.75
C PRO A 352 19.81 18.06 -32.67
N PHE A 353 19.97 17.35 -31.55
CA PHE A 353 20.89 17.70 -30.49
C PHE A 353 22.32 17.77 -31.07
N LYS A 354 22.70 18.91 -31.62
CA LYS A 354 24.10 19.27 -31.86
C LYS A 354 24.59 20.01 -30.61
N GLY A 355 25.60 19.44 -29.95
CA GLY A 355 26.38 20.18 -28.96
C GLY A 355 26.47 19.59 -27.54
N LYS A 356 26.45 18.27 -27.39
CA LYS A 356 27.29 17.50 -26.45
C LYS A 356 27.15 16.04 -26.89
N ARG A 357 28.28 15.42 -27.24
CA ARG A 357 28.40 14.18 -28.01
C ARG A 357 27.81 12.98 -27.26
N PHE A 358 26.49 12.90 -27.16
CA PHE A 358 25.79 11.63 -26.96
C PHE A 358 25.72 10.97 -28.34
N VAL A 359 26.61 10.01 -28.56
CA VAL A 359 26.54 9.09 -29.69
C VAL A 359 25.34 8.17 -29.43
N PHE A 360 24.13 8.62 -29.79
CA PHE A 360 23.04 7.69 -30.05
C PHE A 360 23.23 7.18 -31.48
N THR A 361 23.85 6.02 -31.62
CA THR A 361 23.86 5.28 -32.88
C THR A 361 22.42 4.83 -33.21
N HIS A 362 22.09 4.78 -34.51
CA HIS A 362 20.85 4.25 -35.09
C HIS A 362 20.39 2.87 -34.52
N LYS A 363 21.26 2.20 -33.75
CA LYS A 363 21.07 0.94 -33.00
C LYS A 363 19.90 0.90 -32.01
N SER A 364 19.74 1.92 -31.16
CA SER A 364 18.81 1.81 -30.02
C SER A 364 17.34 1.82 -30.44
N PHE A 365 17.07 2.32 -31.65
CA PHE A 365 15.73 2.47 -32.21
C PHE A 365 15.17 1.15 -32.78
N TRP A 366 16.04 0.35 -33.42
CA TRP A 366 15.68 -0.98 -33.92
C TRP A 366 15.73 -2.07 -32.84
N SER A 367 16.63 -1.94 -31.84
CA SER A 367 16.80 -2.94 -30.78
C SER A 367 15.64 -3.04 -29.78
N GLN A 368 14.86 -1.96 -29.59
CA GLN A 368 13.73 -1.94 -28.65
C GLN A 368 12.37 -2.23 -29.30
N SER A 369 12.21 -1.94 -30.60
CA SER A 369 10.91 -2.07 -31.27
C SER A 369 10.58 -3.50 -31.74
N PHE A 370 11.59 -4.35 -31.96
CA PHE A 370 11.41 -5.70 -32.53
C PHE A 370 11.82 -6.85 -31.59
N SER A 371 12.01 -6.57 -30.29
CA SER A 371 12.29 -7.61 -29.29
C SER A 371 11.15 -8.61 -29.09
N LEU A 372 9.95 -8.34 -29.61
CA LEU A 372 8.80 -9.25 -29.58
C LEU A 372 8.92 -10.36 -30.64
N GLU A 373 9.49 -10.07 -31.81
CA GLU A 373 9.73 -11.06 -32.87
C GLU A 373 10.99 -11.89 -32.59
N GLU A 374 12.05 -11.27 -32.04
CA GLU A 374 13.19 -12.02 -31.46
C GLU A 374 12.72 -13.00 -30.39
N LYS A 375 11.75 -12.58 -29.56
CA LYS A 375 11.17 -13.43 -28.52
C LYS A 375 10.37 -14.58 -29.13
N GLN A 376 9.67 -14.35 -30.24
CA GLN A 376 8.90 -15.39 -30.93
C GLN A 376 9.79 -16.44 -31.63
N VAL A 377 10.93 -16.03 -32.22
CA VAL A 377 11.93 -16.97 -32.77
C VAL A 377 12.59 -17.79 -31.66
N LEU A 378 12.91 -17.15 -30.51
CA LEU A 378 13.44 -17.84 -29.32
C LEU A 378 12.41 -18.77 -28.66
N GLU A 379 11.13 -18.37 -28.59
CA GLU A 379 10.03 -19.21 -28.08
C GLU A 379 9.74 -20.39 -29.03
N ASN A 380 9.96 -20.22 -30.34
CA ASN A 380 9.88 -21.32 -31.32
C ASN A 380 11.11 -22.24 -31.28
N MET A 381 12.29 -21.75 -30.83
CA MET A 381 13.46 -22.60 -30.54
C MET A 381 13.20 -23.51 -29.34
N ASP A 382 12.57 -22.98 -28.27
CA ASP A 382 12.19 -23.75 -27.07
C ASP A 382 11.25 -24.95 -27.39
N GLN A 383 10.47 -24.89 -28.49
CA GLN A 383 9.59 -26.00 -28.93
C GLN A 383 10.33 -27.11 -29.71
N LYS A 384 11.46 -26.80 -30.36
CA LYS A 384 12.30 -27.78 -31.10
C LYS A 384 13.41 -28.39 -30.23
N ASP A 385 13.62 -27.85 -29.03
CA ASP A 385 14.70 -28.16 -28.08
C ASP A 385 14.70 -29.62 -27.52
N GLN A 386 13.61 -30.37 -27.74
CA GLN A 386 13.56 -31.80 -27.39
C GLN A 386 14.43 -32.69 -28.28
N LYS A 387 14.82 -32.25 -29.49
CA LYS A 387 15.62 -33.05 -30.44
C LYS A 387 17.11 -32.71 -30.50
N ASP A 388 17.54 -31.56 -29.99
CA ASP A 388 18.93 -31.05 -30.10
C ASP A 388 19.61 -30.78 -28.75
N HIS A 389 19.04 -31.33 -27.67
CA HIS A 389 19.60 -31.31 -26.30
C HIS A 389 20.01 -29.92 -25.77
N GLY A 390 19.39 -28.83 -26.26
CA GLY A 390 19.64 -27.46 -25.81
C GLY A 390 20.95 -26.84 -26.34
N CYS A 391 21.60 -27.45 -27.34
CA CYS A 391 22.86 -26.96 -27.91
C CYS A 391 22.75 -25.57 -28.55
N LYS A 392 21.58 -25.21 -29.14
CA LYS A 392 21.37 -23.89 -29.73
C LYS A 392 21.26 -22.78 -28.67
N HIS A 393 20.58 -23.06 -27.56
CA HIS A 393 20.51 -22.14 -26.42
C HIS A 393 21.87 -21.97 -25.75
N GLU A 394 22.65 -23.04 -25.64
CA GLU A 394 23.99 -22.99 -25.05
C GLU A 394 24.95 -22.21 -25.95
N LEU A 395 24.91 -22.39 -27.28
CA LEU A 395 25.71 -21.58 -28.20
C LEU A 395 25.36 -20.09 -28.11
N LEU A 396 24.06 -19.75 -28.11
CA LEU A 396 23.61 -18.37 -27.96
C LEU A 396 24.06 -17.76 -26.62
N ARG A 397 24.11 -18.55 -25.55
CA ARG A 397 24.62 -18.14 -24.23
C ARG A 397 26.13 -17.95 -24.24
N ILE A 398 26.90 -18.85 -24.84
CA ILE A 398 28.35 -18.73 -25.00
C ILE A 398 28.66 -17.45 -25.78
N VAL A 399 27.99 -17.24 -26.93
CA VAL A 399 28.13 -16.03 -27.75
C VAL A 399 27.81 -14.78 -26.92
N LYS A 400 26.67 -14.73 -26.21
CA LYS A 400 26.32 -13.60 -25.33
C LYS A 400 27.34 -13.35 -24.21
N THR A 401 27.97 -14.39 -23.70
CA THR A 401 28.97 -14.32 -22.62
C THR A 401 30.32 -13.84 -23.14
N VAL A 402 30.77 -14.34 -24.29
CA VAL A 402 31.97 -13.88 -24.99
C VAL A 402 31.84 -12.42 -25.43
N ILE A 403 30.63 -11.97 -25.81
CA ILE A 403 30.32 -10.56 -26.13
C ILE A 403 30.38 -9.65 -24.90
N LYS A 404 29.96 -10.15 -23.72
CA LYS A 404 29.89 -9.37 -22.48
C LYS A 404 31.19 -9.38 -21.67
N GLY A 405 31.98 -10.45 -21.75
CA GLY A 405 33.32 -10.52 -21.17
C GLY A 405 34.31 -9.75 -22.04
N GLN A 406 35.16 -8.90 -21.45
CA GLN A 406 36.09 -8.00 -22.15
C GLN A 406 37.17 -8.68 -23.04
N VAL A 407 37.03 -9.96 -23.39
CA VAL A 407 38.09 -10.77 -24.01
C VAL A 407 38.14 -10.61 -25.54
N THR A 408 37.06 -10.16 -26.18
CA THR A 408 37.08 -9.80 -27.60
C THR A 408 36.30 -8.51 -27.82
N SER A 409 36.99 -7.36 -27.75
CA SER A 409 36.39 -6.05 -28.07
C SER A 409 36.14 -5.91 -29.58
N LEU A 410 35.13 -6.63 -30.07
CA LEU A 410 34.52 -6.38 -31.37
C LEU A 410 33.44 -5.30 -31.16
N PRO A 411 33.46 -4.18 -31.90
CA PRO A 411 32.45 -3.12 -31.81
C PRO A 411 31.10 -3.51 -32.44
N LEU A 412 30.77 -4.80 -32.49
CA LEU A 412 29.44 -5.32 -32.80
C LEU A 412 28.69 -5.51 -31.48
N ASP A 413 27.51 -4.92 -31.34
CA ASP A 413 26.70 -5.14 -30.14
C ASP A 413 25.90 -6.44 -30.26
N SER A 414 25.15 -6.76 -29.20
CA SER A 414 24.34 -7.96 -29.14
C SER A 414 23.32 -8.08 -30.28
N TYR A 415 22.94 -6.99 -30.94
CA TYR A 415 21.91 -7.02 -31.97
C TYR A 415 22.44 -7.58 -33.29
N TYR A 416 23.54 -7.05 -33.83
CA TYR A 416 24.14 -7.59 -35.07
C TYR A 416 24.53 -9.07 -34.94
N LEU A 417 25.04 -9.45 -33.77
CA LEU A 417 25.47 -10.82 -33.50
C LEU A 417 24.28 -11.77 -33.38
N LYS A 418 23.16 -11.32 -32.80
CA LYS A 418 21.90 -12.08 -32.84
C LYS A 418 21.34 -12.20 -34.25
N THR A 419 21.39 -11.14 -35.06
CA THR A 419 20.96 -11.19 -36.47
C THR A 419 21.78 -12.19 -37.27
N ALA A 420 23.12 -12.15 -37.16
CA ALA A 420 23.98 -13.15 -37.78
C ALA A 420 23.72 -14.57 -37.23
N PHE A 421 23.37 -14.70 -35.96
CA PHE A 421 23.06 -16.00 -35.33
C PHE A 421 21.77 -16.59 -35.91
N MET A 422 20.74 -15.77 -36.13
CA MET A 422 19.49 -16.20 -36.75
C MET A 422 19.70 -16.69 -38.19
N HIS A 423 20.50 -15.98 -38.98
CA HIS A 423 20.89 -16.46 -40.33
C HIS A 423 21.70 -17.77 -40.28
N TYR A 424 22.62 -17.90 -39.31
CA TYR A 424 23.45 -19.12 -39.14
C TYR A 424 22.60 -20.35 -38.85
N ILE A 425 21.65 -20.26 -37.91
CA ILE A 425 20.81 -21.41 -37.50
C ILE A 425 19.81 -21.83 -38.60
N GLU A 426 19.35 -20.91 -39.44
CA GLU A 426 18.50 -21.24 -40.58
C GLU A 426 19.25 -22.01 -41.67
N LYS A 427 20.47 -21.55 -41.98
CA LYS A 427 21.34 -22.16 -42.98
C LYS A 427 21.89 -23.53 -42.54
N HIS A 428 22.04 -23.73 -41.23
CA HIS A 428 22.58 -24.96 -40.63
C HIS A 428 21.51 -25.65 -39.78
N SER A 429 20.36 -25.97 -40.38
CA SER A 429 19.20 -26.52 -39.65
C SER A 429 19.32 -27.99 -39.24
N GLN A 430 20.30 -28.73 -39.76
CA GLN A 430 20.62 -30.12 -39.40
C GLN A 430 21.88 -30.19 -38.52
N ASP A 431 22.06 -31.29 -37.76
CA ASP A 431 23.31 -31.64 -37.04
C ASP A 431 23.54 -31.03 -35.63
N TRP A 432 22.48 -30.67 -34.88
CA TRP A 432 22.58 -30.11 -33.51
C TRP A 432 22.48 -31.14 -32.37
N VAL A 433 22.59 -32.44 -32.66
CA VAL A 433 22.11 -33.53 -31.79
C VAL A 433 23.16 -34.00 -30.75
N ASN A 434 24.39 -33.50 -30.74
CA ASN A 434 25.36 -33.84 -29.68
C ASN A 434 26.19 -32.65 -29.19
N LYS A 435 26.69 -32.72 -27.95
CA LYS A 435 27.51 -31.66 -27.32
C LYS A 435 28.90 -31.51 -27.95
N GLU A 436 29.41 -32.53 -28.63
CA GLU A 436 30.69 -32.47 -29.33
C GLU A 436 30.62 -31.56 -30.57
N ALA A 437 29.44 -31.44 -31.19
CA ALA A 437 29.18 -30.53 -32.31
C ALA A 437 29.11 -29.04 -31.90
N LEU A 438 28.97 -28.74 -30.60
CA LEU A 438 28.86 -27.36 -30.11
C LEU A 438 30.11 -26.53 -30.42
N GLY A 439 31.30 -27.13 -30.34
CA GLY A 439 32.56 -26.49 -30.71
C GLY A 439 32.64 -26.19 -32.21
N LYS A 440 32.18 -27.13 -33.05
CA LYS A 440 32.08 -26.95 -34.51
C LYS A 440 31.11 -25.84 -34.88
N HIS A 441 29.94 -25.78 -34.23
CA HIS A 441 28.96 -24.71 -34.46
C HIS A 441 29.41 -23.35 -33.95
N PHE A 442 30.17 -23.28 -32.86
CA PHE A 442 30.76 -22.03 -32.38
C PHE A 442 31.78 -21.45 -33.36
N LEU A 443 32.68 -22.30 -33.88
CA LEU A 443 33.64 -21.87 -34.91
C LEU A 443 32.95 -21.53 -36.23
N GLY A 444 31.95 -22.30 -36.64
CA GLY A 444 31.14 -22.03 -37.84
C GLY A 444 30.40 -20.70 -37.75
N TYR A 445 29.78 -20.41 -36.61
CA TYR A 445 29.08 -19.14 -36.37
C TYR A 445 30.02 -17.94 -36.43
N LEU A 446 31.20 -18.02 -35.81
CA LEU A 446 32.20 -16.95 -35.90
C LEU A 446 32.76 -16.79 -37.31
N GLY A 447 32.86 -17.88 -38.08
CA GLY A 447 33.19 -17.85 -39.51
C GLY A 447 32.11 -17.13 -40.33
N GLU A 448 30.84 -17.37 -40.05
CA GLU A 448 29.72 -16.69 -40.73
C GLU A 448 29.67 -15.19 -40.41
N VAL A 449 29.93 -14.80 -39.16
CA VAL A 449 30.11 -13.38 -38.78
C VAL A 449 31.30 -12.75 -39.52
N LEU A 450 32.41 -13.49 -39.69
CA LEU A 450 33.57 -13.00 -40.45
C LEU A 450 33.21 -12.78 -41.92
N LEU A 451 32.46 -13.69 -42.55
CA LEU A 451 32.02 -13.58 -43.94
C LEU A 451 31.14 -12.34 -44.16
N TYR A 452 30.19 -12.06 -43.26
CA TYR A 452 29.37 -10.84 -43.35
C TYR A 452 30.18 -9.56 -43.21
N LEU A 453 31.22 -9.57 -42.36
CA LEU A 453 32.12 -8.43 -42.22
C LEU A 453 33.02 -8.25 -43.45
N GLU A 454 33.52 -9.33 -44.05
CA GLU A 454 34.37 -9.28 -45.24
C GLU A 454 33.61 -8.85 -46.50
N SER A 455 32.35 -9.27 -46.63
CA SER A 455 31.46 -8.83 -47.70
C SER A 455 30.95 -7.40 -47.48
N GLY A 456 31.08 -6.86 -46.26
CA GLY A 456 30.49 -5.58 -45.86
C GLY A 456 28.96 -5.60 -45.84
N ASN A 457 28.33 -6.77 -45.92
CA ASN A 457 26.89 -6.93 -46.05
C ASN A 457 26.33 -7.91 -45.01
N LEU A 458 25.67 -7.39 -43.97
CA LEU A 458 24.84 -8.16 -43.05
C LEU A 458 23.37 -7.76 -43.27
N PRO A 459 22.59 -8.52 -44.04
CA PRO A 459 21.18 -8.21 -44.25
C PRO A 459 20.40 -8.36 -42.94
N HIS A 460 19.52 -7.40 -42.66
CA HIS A 460 18.61 -7.48 -41.52
C HIS A 460 17.66 -8.68 -41.72
N TYR A 461 17.44 -9.46 -40.65
CA TYR A 461 16.74 -10.75 -40.73
C TYR A 461 15.31 -10.65 -41.30
N ASN A 462 14.53 -9.66 -40.87
CA ASN A 462 13.15 -9.44 -41.35
C ASN A 462 13.04 -8.40 -42.48
N LEU A 463 14.14 -7.72 -42.85
CA LEU A 463 14.16 -6.66 -43.86
C LEU A 463 15.40 -6.87 -44.74
N PRO A 464 15.37 -7.83 -45.68
CA PRO A 464 16.57 -8.31 -46.39
C PRO A 464 17.30 -7.20 -47.16
N ASP A 465 16.57 -6.17 -47.58
CA ASP A 465 17.10 -5.02 -48.32
C ASP A 465 17.89 -4.03 -47.44
N VAL A 466 17.85 -4.20 -46.11
CA VAL A 466 18.54 -3.33 -45.16
C VAL A 466 19.86 -3.97 -44.73
N ASN A 467 20.98 -3.43 -45.20
CA ASN A 467 22.30 -3.85 -44.75
C ASN A 467 22.70 -3.14 -43.43
N LEU A 468 22.83 -3.93 -42.38
CA LEU A 468 23.16 -3.49 -41.02
C LEU A 468 24.62 -3.05 -40.84
N LEU A 469 25.50 -3.32 -41.80
CA LEU A 469 26.90 -2.89 -41.75
C LEU A 469 27.15 -1.53 -42.41
N ASN A 470 26.16 -0.94 -43.09
CA ASN A 470 26.28 0.36 -43.75
C ASN A 470 26.65 1.50 -42.78
N ASP A 471 26.36 1.36 -41.49
CA ASP A 471 26.68 2.35 -40.45
C ASP A 471 28.15 2.30 -39.98
N PHE A 472 28.93 1.32 -40.44
CA PHE A 472 30.35 1.18 -40.09
C PHE A 472 31.25 1.68 -41.23
N ASN A 473 32.28 2.45 -40.87
CA ASN A 473 33.30 2.83 -41.84
C ASN A 473 34.21 1.63 -42.20
N GLU A 474 34.76 1.64 -43.41
CA GLU A 474 35.54 0.53 -43.98
C GLU A 474 36.77 0.16 -43.14
N VAL A 475 37.37 1.15 -42.46
CA VAL A 475 38.52 0.95 -41.55
C VAL A 475 38.10 0.16 -40.30
N ALA A 476 36.95 0.48 -39.71
CA ALA A 476 36.41 -0.24 -38.56
C ALA A 476 36.06 -1.69 -38.93
N VAL A 477 35.48 -1.90 -40.12
CA VAL A 477 35.18 -3.25 -40.63
C VAL A 477 36.46 -4.06 -40.85
N LYS A 478 37.49 -3.50 -41.51
CA LYS A 478 38.80 -4.16 -41.68
C LYS A 478 39.48 -4.49 -40.34
N GLN A 479 39.37 -3.62 -39.33
CA GLN A 479 39.90 -3.90 -37.99
C GLN A 479 39.15 -5.04 -37.29
N MET A 480 37.84 -5.15 -37.48
CA MET A 480 37.02 -6.25 -36.95
C MET A 480 37.39 -7.59 -37.60
N VAL A 481 37.49 -7.61 -38.93
CA VAL A 481 37.94 -8.78 -39.72
C VAL A 481 39.31 -9.27 -39.23
N ASN A 482 40.29 -8.37 -39.12
CA ASN A 482 41.64 -8.71 -38.66
C ASN A 482 41.70 -9.18 -37.20
N ARG A 483 40.73 -8.80 -36.35
CA ARG A 483 40.64 -9.27 -34.97
C ARG A 483 40.00 -10.66 -34.90
N LEU A 484 38.89 -10.89 -35.60
CA LEU A 484 38.24 -12.20 -35.68
C LEU A 484 39.17 -13.25 -36.28
N LYS A 485 39.91 -12.93 -37.36
CA LYS A 485 40.94 -13.83 -37.92
C LYS A 485 42.02 -14.22 -36.92
N ARG A 486 42.50 -13.27 -36.10
CA ARG A 486 43.49 -13.54 -35.05
C ARG A 486 42.96 -14.39 -33.90
N ILE A 487 41.66 -14.37 -33.64
CA ILE A 487 41.01 -15.21 -32.62
C ILE A 487 40.81 -16.62 -33.18
N LEU A 488 40.30 -16.74 -34.41
CA LEU A 488 40.06 -18.02 -35.08
C LEU A 488 41.35 -18.80 -35.37
N ASN A 489 42.47 -18.11 -35.60
CA ASN A 489 43.77 -18.72 -35.90
C ASN A 489 44.65 -18.98 -34.66
N SER A 490 44.14 -18.81 -33.43
CA SER A 490 44.92 -18.98 -32.19
C SER A 490 44.21 -19.88 -31.17
N GLU A 491 44.60 -21.15 -31.15
CA GLU A 491 44.04 -22.17 -30.26
C GLU A 491 44.18 -21.82 -28.77
N VAL A 492 45.33 -21.25 -28.37
CA VAL A 492 45.59 -20.77 -27.00
C VAL A 492 44.63 -19.66 -26.57
N ARG A 493 44.26 -18.74 -27.49
CA ARG A 493 43.31 -17.66 -27.18
C ARG A 493 41.88 -18.17 -27.10
N LEU A 494 41.51 -19.11 -27.98
CA LEU A 494 40.21 -19.79 -27.91
C LEU A 494 40.05 -20.55 -26.59
N GLN A 495 41.06 -21.32 -26.17
CA GLN A 495 41.04 -22.01 -24.87
C GLN A 495 40.94 -21.03 -23.70
N LYS A 496 41.66 -19.90 -23.72
CA LYS A 496 41.59 -18.90 -22.65
C LYS A 496 40.20 -18.27 -22.52
N ILE A 497 39.57 -17.93 -23.66
CA ILE A 497 38.20 -17.39 -23.71
C ILE A 497 37.20 -18.41 -23.14
N LEU A 498 37.30 -19.67 -23.55
CA LEU A 498 36.42 -20.75 -23.08
C LEU A 498 36.62 -21.06 -21.58
N THR A 499 37.84 -20.93 -21.07
CA THR A 499 38.17 -21.15 -19.64
C THR A 499 37.72 -19.98 -18.74
N GLU A 500 37.74 -18.75 -19.24
CA GLU A 500 37.18 -17.59 -18.52
C GLU A 500 35.63 -17.59 -18.53
N ALA A 501 35.02 -18.07 -19.61
CA ALA A 501 33.58 -18.30 -19.66
C ALA A 501 33.12 -19.39 -18.67
N SER A 502 33.90 -20.48 -18.52
CA SER A 502 33.60 -21.55 -17.57
C SER A 502 33.80 -21.14 -16.10
N LYS A 503 34.78 -20.27 -15.78
CA LYS A 503 34.93 -19.69 -14.43
C LYS A 503 33.74 -18.82 -14.01
N THR A 504 33.17 -18.07 -14.96
CA THR A 504 31.98 -17.24 -14.72
C THR A 504 30.72 -18.11 -14.53
N GLN A 505 30.63 -19.22 -15.25
CA GLN A 505 29.60 -20.24 -15.04
C GLN A 505 29.75 -20.95 -13.69
N ILE A 506 30.96 -21.30 -13.25
CA ILE A 506 31.19 -21.92 -11.93
C ILE A 506 30.79 -20.94 -10.81
N MET A 507 31.11 -19.66 -10.87
CA MET A 507 30.73 -18.72 -9.80
C MET A 507 29.21 -18.45 -9.73
N TRP A 508 28.51 -18.49 -10.87
CA TRP A 508 27.05 -18.38 -10.93
C TRP A 508 26.34 -19.70 -10.57
N LEU A 509 26.88 -20.85 -11.00
CA LEU A 509 26.45 -22.18 -10.56
C LEU A 509 26.73 -22.39 -9.08
N TRP A 510 27.81 -21.85 -8.50
CA TRP A 510 28.07 -21.88 -7.06
C TRP A 510 27.07 -21.02 -6.29
N ASN A 511 26.64 -19.86 -6.81
CA ASN A 511 25.57 -19.05 -6.20
C ASN A 511 24.17 -19.67 -6.37
N LEU A 512 23.95 -20.44 -7.44
CA LEU A 512 22.71 -21.15 -7.72
C LEU A 512 22.62 -22.50 -6.98
N LEU A 513 23.76 -23.20 -6.80
CA LEU A 513 23.90 -24.48 -6.10
C LEU A 513 24.07 -24.30 -4.58
N LEU A 514 24.44 -23.11 -4.09
CA LEU A 514 24.45 -22.77 -2.65
C LEU A 514 23.23 -21.96 -2.18
N GLY A 515 22.22 -21.72 -3.03
CA GLY A 515 20.93 -21.19 -2.57
C GLY A 515 20.94 -19.79 -1.94
N ASP A 516 21.82 -18.87 -2.38
CA ASP A 516 21.96 -17.53 -1.77
C ASP A 516 21.72 -16.39 -2.78
N ALA A 517 20.45 -16.05 -3.01
CA ALA A 517 20.05 -14.73 -3.52
C ALA A 517 19.33 -13.96 -2.39
N THR A 518 20.04 -13.73 -1.29
CA THR A 518 19.54 -12.99 -0.13
C THR A 518 19.00 -11.59 -0.51
N LEU A 519 17.95 -11.15 0.18
CA LEU A 519 17.34 -9.82 0.05
C LEU A 519 18.40 -8.70 0.10
N THR A 520 19.43 -8.88 0.92
CA THR A 520 20.60 -7.99 1.01
C THR A 520 21.24 -7.68 -0.33
N THR A 521 21.43 -8.68 -1.19
CA THR A 521 22.04 -8.49 -2.51
C THR A 521 21.15 -7.60 -3.39
N LYS A 522 19.84 -7.89 -3.43
CA LYS A 522 18.86 -7.09 -4.18
C LYS A 522 18.76 -5.65 -3.65
N LEU A 523 18.82 -5.46 -2.33
CA LEU A 523 18.79 -4.14 -1.71
C LEU A 523 20.05 -3.34 -2.03
N ARG A 524 21.23 -3.98 -2.09
CA ARG A 524 22.47 -3.32 -2.49
C ARG A 524 22.49 -2.98 -3.98
N GLU A 525 21.94 -3.83 -4.83
CA GLU A 525 21.72 -3.51 -6.25
C GLU A 525 20.76 -2.32 -6.40
N PHE A 526 19.65 -2.31 -5.65
CA PHE A 526 18.73 -1.17 -5.61
C PHE A 526 19.45 0.09 -5.13
N LEU A 527 20.25 0.00 -4.07
CA LEU A 527 21.04 1.12 -3.54
C LEU A 527 21.97 1.69 -4.62
N ALA A 528 22.69 0.81 -5.34
CA ALA A 528 23.64 1.20 -6.39
C ALA A 528 22.94 1.86 -7.60
N ASN A 529 21.79 1.33 -8.01
CA ASN A 529 21.09 1.77 -9.22
C ASN A 529 20.16 2.97 -8.99
N HIS A 530 19.66 3.15 -7.76
CA HIS A 530 18.52 4.03 -7.50
C HIS A 530 18.70 5.01 -6.33
N VAL A 531 19.68 4.80 -5.46
CA VAL A 531 19.85 5.58 -4.22
C VAL A 531 21.18 6.34 -4.17
N LYS A 532 22.21 5.84 -4.85
CA LYS A 532 23.55 6.43 -4.83
C LYS A 532 23.61 7.75 -5.61
N ILE A 533 23.81 8.85 -4.89
CA ILE A 533 24.20 10.15 -5.45
C ILE A 533 25.69 10.12 -5.74
N SER A 534 26.12 10.77 -6.83
CA SER A 534 27.54 10.86 -7.15
C SER A 534 28.28 11.70 -6.10
N GLU A 535 29.49 11.29 -5.74
CA GLU A 535 30.33 12.07 -4.83
C GLU A 535 30.64 13.48 -5.40
N ALA A 536 30.68 13.59 -6.73
CA ALA A 536 30.79 14.85 -7.44
C ALA A 536 29.61 15.80 -7.16
N ASP A 537 28.37 15.31 -7.16
CA ASP A 537 27.18 16.14 -6.88
C ASP A 537 27.14 16.63 -5.42
N MET A 538 27.51 15.76 -4.48
CA MET A 538 27.61 16.14 -3.06
C MET A 538 28.71 17.19 -2.84
N THR A 539 29.85 17.02 -3.52
CA THR A 539 30.97 17.96 -3.47
C THR A 539 30.59 19.30 -4.08
N ARG A 540 29.93 19.29 -5.25
CA ARG A 540 29.40 20.48 -5.92
C ARG A 540 28.48 21.28 -5.00
N SER A 541 27.57 20.59 -4.33
CA SER A 541 26.54 21.22 -3.47
C SER A 541 27.17 21.85 -2.23
N LYS A 542 28.09 21.15 -1.56
CA LYS A 542 28.88 21.72 -0.44
C LYS A 542 29.70 22.92 -0.89
N LYS A 543 30.28 22.87 -2.09
CA LYS A 543 31.04 23.98 -2.67
C LYS A 543 30.14 25.20 -2.92
N LEU A 544 28.95 25.02 -3.49
CA LEU A 544 27.98 26.11 -3.68
C LEU A 544 27.57 26.77 -2.36
N VAL A 545 27.33 25.98 -1.31
CA VAL A 545 27.03 26.52 0.03
C VAL A 545 28.22 27.35 0.54
N LYS A 546 29.44 26.84 0.45
CA LYS A 546 30.63 27.58 0.90
C LYS A 546 30.83 28.88 0.10
N ASP A 547 30.79 28.78 -1.23
CA ASP A 547 31.16 29.88 -2.12
C ASP A 547 30.13 31.01 -2.14
N PHE A 548 28.83 30.69 -2.05
CA PHE A 548 27.75 31.68 -2.18
C PHE A 548 27.04 31.97 -0.87
N ILE A 549 26.70 30.94 -0.08
CA ILE A 549 26.00 31.16 1.19
C ILE A 549 26.96 31.66 2.24
N GLU A 550 28.06 30.96 2.50
CA GLU A 550 28.99 31.35 3.57
C GLU A 550 29.80 32.60 3.18
N ASN A 551 30.43 32.59 2.01
CA ASN A 551 31.37 33.63 1.60
C ASN A 551 30.71 34.90 1.02
N GLN A 552 29.46 34.86 0.57
CA GLN A 552 28.75 36.04 0.07
C GLN A 552 27.62 36.46 1.02
N VAL A 553 26.57 35.65 1.12
CA VAL A 553 25.35 36.01 1.86
C VAL A 553 25.64 36.18 3.34
N MET A 554 26.18 35.16 4.01
CA MET A 554 26.42 35.19 5.45
C MET A 554 27.59 36.10 5.83
N TRP A 555 28.59 36.29 4.96
CA TRP A 555 29.62 37.31 5.12
C TRP A 555 29.01 38.71 5.20
N TYR A 556 28.08 39.06 4.29
CA TYR A 556 27.38 40.34 4.33
C TYR A 556 26.51 40.44 5.59
N CYS A 557 25.73 39.40 5.89
CA CYS A 557 24.87 39.37 7.07
C CYS A 557 25.68 39.61 8.35
N ARG A 558 26.85 38.97 8.53
CA ARG A 558 27.72 39.17 9.69
C ARG A 558 28.22 40.62 9.82
N LYS A 559 28.49 41.31 8.72
CA LYS A 559 28.97 42.69 8.72
C LYS A 559 27.88 43.73 8.92
N LYS A 560 26.67 43.48 8.40
CA LYS A 560 25.58 44.47 8.32
C LYS A 560 24.44 44.21 9.30
N SER A 561 24.44 43.07 9.98
CA SER A 561 23.39 42.73 10.94
C SER A 561 23.40 43.64 12.17
N THR A 562 22.21 44.02 12.61
CA THR A 562 21.98 44.68 13.90
C THR A 562 22.04 43.69 15.09
N LEU A 563 21.78 42.41 14.84
CA LEU A 563 21.87 41.32 15.82
C LEU A 563 23.12 40.45 15.57
N PRO A 564 23.84 40.02 16.61
CA PRO A 564 25.08 39.26 16.42
C PRO A 564 24.79 37.82 15.97
N ILE A 565 25.45 37.38 14.89
CA ILE A 565 25.39 36.01 14.38
C ILE A 565 26.64 35.26 14.86
N LEU A 566 26.47 34.16 15.60
CA LEU A 566 27.55 33.40 16.22
C LEU A 566 28.25 32.49 15.20
N ARG A 567 27.51 31.52 14.64
CA ARG A 567 28.05 30.52 13.71
C ARG A 567 26.95 29.91 12.83
N LEU A 568 27.39 29.12 11.85
CA LEU A 568 26.51 28.33 11.00
C LEU A 568 26.59 26.87 11.42
N GLU A 569 25.45 26.22 11.49
CA GLU A 569 25.32 24.80 11.82
C GLU A 569 24.67 24.07 10.65
N TYR A 570 25.48 23.26 9.96
CA TYR A 570 25.07 22.55 8.76
C TYR A 570 24.30 21.27 9.13
N THR A 571 23.02 21.21 8.77
CA THR A 571 22.09 20.13 9.17
C THR A 571 21.41 19.52 7.93
N GLY A 572 20.56 18.52 8.14
CA GLY A 572 19.77 17.93 7.05
C GLY A 572 20.54 16.90 6.23
N SER A 573 19.85 16.32 5.26
CA SER A 573 20.24 15.05 4.64
C SER A 573 21.56 15.08 3.89
N VAL A 574 22.00 16.25 3.38
CA VAL A 574 23.30 16.42 2.71
C VAL A 574 24.47 16.27 3.67
N TYR A 575 24.34 16.80 4.89
CA TYR A 575 25.39 16.76 5.91
C TYR A 575 25.31 15.53 6.82
N GLU A 576 24.15 14.86 6.85
CA GLU A 576 23.89 13.64 7.62
C GLU A 576 24.15 12.34 6.84
N ARG A 577 24.67 12.41 5.60
CA ARG A 577 24.89 11.24 4.71
C ARG A 577 23.60 10.48 4.34
N LEU A 578 22.46 11.17 4.31
CA LEU A 578 21.12 10.60 4.05
C LEU A 578 20.42 11.17 2.80
N LYS A 579 21.10 12.02 1.99
CA LYS A 579 20.49 12.55 0.76
C LYS A 579 20.40 11.43 -0.29
N THR A 580 19.28 11.43 -1.02
CA THR A 580 18.91 10.43 -2.03
C THR A 580 18.41 11.17 -3.26
N GLU A 581 18.62 10.60 -4.45
CA GLU A 581 18.18 11.14 -5.76
C GLU A 581 18.99 12.35 -6.28
N ALA A 582 18.93 13.52 -5.64
CA ALA A 582 19.69 14.72 -6.04
C ALA A 582 20.24 15.45 -4.82
N ALA A 583 21.30 16.26 -4.95
CA ALA A 583 21.89 17.05 -3.85
C ALA A 583 21.48 18.54 -3.95
N ASP A 584 20.21 18.80 -4.21
CA ASP A 584 19.66 20.09 -4.64
C ASP A 584 19.05 20.95 -3.52
N GLU A 585 19.08 20.51 -2.26
CA GLU A 585 18.56 21.24 -1.11
C GLU A 585 19.45 21.04 0.12
N VAL A 586 19.65 22.10 0.91
CA VAL A 586 20.47 22.12 2.12
C VAL A 586 19.80 22.92 3.24
N ASP A 587 19.89 22.42 4.47
CA ASP A 587 19.41 23.10 5.68
C ASP A 587 20.59 23.68 6.48
N VAL A 588 20.60 24.99 6.75
CA VAL A 588 21.62 25.67 7.55
C VAL A 588 20.98 26.42 8.72
N MET A 589 21.30 26.01 9.94
CA MET A 589 20.91 26.75 11.13
C MET A 589 21.85 27.93 11.34
N VAL A 590 21.28 29.13 11.51
CA VAL A 590 22.00 30.39 11.73
C VAL A 590 21.89 30.73 13.21
N VAL A 591 22.93 30.38 13.97
CA VAL A 591 22.94 30.51 15.43
C VAL A 591 23.19 31.95 15.81
N LEU A 592 22.26 32.54 16.57
CA LEU A 592 22.38 33.90 17.10
C LEU A 592 23.24 33.89 18.36
N LYS A 593 24.10 34.91 18.50
CA LYS A 593 24.92 35.07 19.70
C LYS A 593 24.06 35.72 20.79
N THR A 594 23.99 35.08 21.95
CA THR A 594 23.49 35.67 23.20
C THR A 594 24.66 35.88 24.15
N SER A 595 24.65 36.94 24.95
CA SER A 595 25.66 37.11 26.01
C SER A 595 25.39 36.18 27.18
N THR A 596 26.44 35.51 27.68
CA THR A 596 26.39 34.75 28.93
C THR A 596 26.13 35.70 30.10
N PRO A 597 25.33 35.30 31.11
CA PRO A 597 25.20 36.10 32.31
C PRO A 597 26.55 36.26 33.02
N TRP A 598 26.73 37.39 33.71
CA TRP A 598 27.74 37.51 34.77
C TRP A 598 27.42 36.48 35.85
N LEU A 599 28.38 36.05 36.68
CA LEU A 599 28.21 34.94 37.66
C LEU A 599 26.92 34.97 38.53
N TRP A 600 26.21 36.10 38.59
CA TRP A 600 24.96 36.30 39.36
C TRP A 600 23.83 37.01 38.59
N GLY A 601 23.87 37.10 37.24
CA GLY A 601 22.89 37.87 36.45
C GLY A 601 21.93 37.02 35.61
N ASP A 602 20.82 37.62 35.17
CA ASP A 602 19.88 36.98 34.23
C ASP A 602 20.48 36.89 32.81
N PRO A 603 20.28 35.78 32.08
CA PRO A 603 20.74 35.63 30.71
C PRO A 603 20.04 36.62 29.77
N GLU A 604 20.71 37.01 28.68
CA GLU A 604 20.17 37.99 27.71
C GLU A 604 18.82 37.57 27.12
N VAL A 605 18.64 36.25 26.93
CA VAL A 605 17.40 35.62 26.49
C VAL A 605 17.07 34.49 27.46
N MET A 606 15.94 34.60 28.15
CA MET A 606 15.43 33.59 29.07
C MET A 606 14.46 32.66 28.34
N VAL A 607 14.52 31.37 28.67
CA VAL A 607 13.58 30.35 28.20
C VAL A 607 12.49 30.20 29.24
N GLU A 608 11.24 30.29 28.81
CA GLU A 608 10.07 30.03 29.65
C GLU A 608 9.26 28.90 29.02
N ASP A 609 8.96 27.87 29.81
CA ASP A 609 8.21 26.72 29.33
C ASP A 609 6.80 27.12 28.89
N SER A 610 6.28 26.38 27.90
CA SER A 610 4.89 26.49 27.49
C SER A 610 4.10 25.25 27.90
N ASP A 611 2.77 25.33 27.85
CA ASP A 611 1.86 24.19 28.04
C ASP A 611 1.88 23.19 26.86
N VAL A 612 2.69 23.47 25.83
CA VAL A 612 2.88 22.64 24.65
C VAL A 612 4.27 22.00 24.69
N PRO A 613 4.36 20.66 24.84
CA PRO A 613 5.63 19.96 24.81
C PRO A 613 6.47 20.29 23.57
N GLY A 614 7.76 20.60 23.79
CA GLY A 614 8.70 20.96 22.73
C GLY A 614 8.60 22.40 22.21
N TYR A 615 7.76 23.24 22.82
CA TYR A 615 7.68 24.68 22.56
C TYR A 615 7.95 25.48 23.82
N VAL A 616 8.56 26.64 23.64
CA VAL A 616 8.90 27.58 24.71
C VAL A 616 8.58 29.01 24.28
N ARG A 617 8.54 29.94 25.23
CA ARG A 617 8.60 31.38 24.98
C ARG A 617 10.01 31.87 25.29
N LEU A 618 10.53 32.76 24.44
CA LEU A 618 11.85 33.35 24.64
C LEU A 618 11.68 34.80 25.05
N LYS A 619 12.17 35.18 26.25
CA LYS A 619 12.03 36.52 26.80
C LYS A 619 13.36 37.26 26.73
N ALA A 620 13.39 38.39 26.01
CA ALA A 620 14.58 39.24 25.92
C ALA A 620 14.67 40.16 27.14
N ARG A 621 15.89 40.29 27.68
CA ARG A 621 16.21 41.30 28.70
C ARG A 621 15.93 42.71 28.16
N SER A 622 15.57 43.66 29.04
CA SER A 622 15.12 45.00 28.65
C SER A 622 16.17 45.82 27.88
N ASP A 623 17.45 45.60 28.16
CA ASP A 623 18.61 46.21 27.50
C ASP A 623 19.11 45.43 26.28
N SER A 624 18.52 44.26 25.98
CA SER A 624 18.95 43.43 24.85
C SER A 624 18.53 44.01 23.50
N LYS A 625 19.39 43.85 22.49
CA LYS A 625 19.07 44.19 21.10
C LYS A 625 17.89 43.36 20.55
N PHE A 626 17.63 42.19 21.13
CA PHE A 626 16.49 41.34 20.77
C PHE A 626 15.14 41.94 21.18
N ARG A 627 15.12 42.90 22.13
CA ARG A 627 13.90 43.57 22.62
C ARG A 627 13.11 44.25 21.49
N ARG A 628 13.78 44.72 20.44
CA ARG A 628 13.13 45.31 19.25
C ARG A 628 12.16 44.36 18.53
N TYR A 629 12.37 43.05 18.66
CA TYR A 629 11.53 42.02 18.03
C TYR A 629 10.58 41.35 19.02
N ALA A 630 10.54 41.84 20.26
CA ALA A 630 9.67 41.36 21.30
C ALA A 630 8.33 42.10 21.34
N ASP A 631 7.37 41.53 22.05
CA ASP A 631 6.12 42.19 22.44
C ASP A 631 6.31 43.12 23.66
N PRO A 632 5.25 43.83 24.13
CA PRO A 632 5.34 44.71 25.30
C PRO A 632 5.80 44.00 26.58
N GLU A 633 5.54 42.70 26.72
CA GLU A 633 5.95 41.90 27.88
C GLU A 633 7.41 41.43 27.79
N GLY A 634 7.98 41.44 26.59
CA GLY A 634 9.38 41.08 26.32
C GLY A 634 9.59 39.75 25.62
N TYR A 635 8.53 39.08 25.19
CA TYR A 635 8.62 37.83 24.47
C TYR A 635 8.96 38.07 23.00
N ILE A 636 10.07 37.50 22.56
CA ILE A 636 10.57 37.61 21.19
C ILE A 636 9.59 36.90 20.26
N ASN A 637 9.02 37.64 19.30
CA ASN A 637 8.12 37.05 18.33
C ASN A 637 8.92 36.38 17.18
N PRO A 638 8.78 35.06 16.96
CA PRO A 638 9.55 34.32 15.95
C PRO A 638 9.35 34.83 14.53
N GLU A 639 8.11 35.18 14.17
CA GLU A 639 7.80 35.69 12.83
C GLU A 639 8.35 37.10 12.62
N ARG A 640 8.25 37.99 13.62
CA ARG A 640 8.84 39.33 13.55
C ARG A 640 10.36 39.27 13.42
N LEU A 641 11.02 38.39 14.15
CA LEU A 641 12.48 38.22 14.06
C LEU A 641 12.88 37.64 12.69
N ARG A 642 12.20 36.59 12.21
CA ARG A 642 12.50 35.96 10.93
C ARG A 642 12.19 36.88 9.74
N ASN A 643 10.97 37.39 9.64
CA ASN A 643 10.53 38.18 8.48
C ASN A 643 11.02 39.63 8.55
N GLY A 644 10.97 40.24 9.74
CA GLY A 644 11.32 41.65 9.92
C GLY A 644 12.82 41.92 9.90
N TRP A 645 13.63 40.99 10.42
CA TRP A 645 15.08 41.14 10.44
C TRP A 645 15.79 40.21 9.47
N PHE A 646 15.67 38.89 9.66
CA PHE A 646 16.56 37.95 8.97
C PHE A 646 16.29 37.89 7.45
N TYR A 647 15.03 37.86 7.03
CA TYR A 647 14.64 37.89 5.61
C TYR A 647 15.15 39.17 4.93
N SER A 648 14.89 40.34 5.52
CA SER A 648 15.35 41.62 4.97
C SER A 648 16.88 41.71 4.88
N LEU A 649 17.59 41.13 5.85
CA LEU A 649 19.05 41.10 5.85
C LEU A 649 19.61 40.21 4.73
N VAL A 650 19.03 39.03 4.53
CA VAL A 650 19.44 38.09 3.46
C VAL A 650 19.09 38.65 2.08
N ASP A 651 17.92 39.28 1.93
CA ASP A 651 17.50 39.93 0.68
C ASP A 651 18.49 41.04 0.27
N LYS A 652 18.87 41.91 1.22
CA LYS A 652 19.91 42.93 1.01
C LYS A 652 21.29 42.33 0.70
N ALA A 653 21.62 41.18 1.27
CA ALA A 653 22.87 40.49 0.97
C ALA A 653 22.92 39.98 -0.47
N VAL A 654 21.78 39.50 -0.99
CA VAL A 654 21.65 39.08 -2.39
C VAL A 654 21.71 40.27 -3.34
N ASP A 655 21.06 41.39 -3.01
CA ASP A 655 21.17 42.62 -3.80
C ASP A 655 22.59 43.19 -3.83
N ASP A 656 23.29 43.17 -2.69
CA ASP A 656 24.69 43.55 -2.60
C ASP A 656 25.59 42.63 -3.44
N PHE A 657 25.33 41.31 -3.45
CA PHE A 657 26.04 40.38 -4.32
C PHE A 657 25.82 40.72 -5.80
N ARG A 658 24.58 41.00 -6.23
CA ARG A 658 24.27 41.40 -7.61
C ARG A 658 24.99 42.69 -8.02
N ALA A 659 25.09 43.64 -7.10
CA ALA A 659 25.79 44.90 -7.32
C ALA A 659 27.32 44.72 -7.39
N ARG A 660 27.91 43.87 -6.54
CA ARG A 660 29.36 43.62 -6.52
C ARG A 660 29.83 42.73 -7.68
N VAL A 661 28.99 41.80 -8.14
CA VAL A 661 29.36 40.81 -9.17
C VAL A 661 28.32 40.74 -10.30
N PRO A 662 28.07 41.85 -11.02
CA PRO A 662 26.97 41.94 -12.01
C PRO A 662 27.15 40.99 -13.19
N ARG A 663 28.41 40.66 -13.53
CA ARG A 663 28.79 39.73 -14.60
C ARG A 663 28.81 38.25 -14.16
N SER A 664 28.38 37.92 -12.94
CA SER A 664 28.29 36.52 -12.52
C SER A 664 27.24 35.78 -13.36
N ASP A 665 27.61 34.60 -13.87
CA ASP A 665 26.70 33.66 -14.52
C ASP A 665 25.66 33.07 -13.56
N LEU A 666 25.85 33.27 -12.25
CA LEU A 666 24.98 32.80 -11.18
C LEU A 666 24.19 33.94 -10.56
N ASP A 667 22.99 33.63 -10.08
CA ASP A 667 22.12 34.54 -9.34
C ASP A 667 21.41 33.78 -8.21
N MET A 668 20.80 34.55 -7.31
CA MET A 668 20.12 34.04 -6.12
C MET A 668 18.71 34.63 -6.00
N MET A 669 17.77 33.88 -5.46
CA MET A 669 16.42 34.36 -5.14
C MET A 669 16.06 34.03 -3.70
N VAL A 670 15.58 35.03 -2.95
CA VAL A 670 15.22 34.90 -1.53
C VAL A 670 13.71 34.71 -1.38
N ARG A 671 13.29 33.69 -0.62
CA ARG A 671 11.88 33.37 -0.36
C ARG A 671 11.66 33.06 1.12
N GLN A 672 10.42 33.25 1.56
CA GLN A 672 9.99 32.79 2.88
C GLN A 672 9.60 31.31 2.78
N HIS A 673 10.15 30.45 3.65
CA HIS A 673 9.88 29.01 3.61
C HIS A 673 9.81 28.40 5.02
N GLY A 674 8.59 28.26 5.55
CA GLY A 674 8.40 27.69 6.90
C GLY A 674 9.21 28.46 7.96
N PRO A 675 10.07 27.81 8.77
CA PRO A 675 10.93 28.50 9.73
C PRO A 675 12.17 29.17 9.12
N ALA A 676 12.41 28.99 7.83
CA ALA A 676 13.61 29.42 7.12
C ALA A 676 13.39 30.66 6.25
N VAL A 677 14.51 31.31 5.94
CA VAL A 677 14.69 32.16 4.77
C VAL A 677 15.39 31.32 3.72
N GLN A 678 14.68 30.97 2.65
CA GLN A 678 15.16 30.11 1.57
C GLN A 678 15.93 30.95 0.54
N VAL A 679 17.09 30.48 0.13
CA VAL A 679 17.91 31.07 -0.93
C VAL A 679 18.10 30.06 -2.05
N ASP A 680 17.49 30.32 -3.20
CA ASP A 680 17.64 29.50 -4.40
C ASP A 680 18.78 30.05 -5.26
N ILE A 681 19.78 29.21 -5.55
CA ILE A 681 20.92 29.51 -6.41
C ILE A 681 20.64 28.93 -7.80
N PHE A 682 20.79 29.76 -8.83
CA PHE A 682 20.57 29.35 -10.22
C PHE A 682 21.57 30.01 -11.17
N LYS A 683 21.79 29.38 -12.32
CA LYS A 683 22.52 29.96 -13.44
C LYS A 683 21.58 30.82 -14.27
N LYS A 684 22.04 31.98 -14.74
CA LYS A 684 21.27 32.90 -15.59
C LYS A 684 21.08 32.35 -16.99
N GLU A 685 22.15 31.86 -17.62
CA GLU A 685 22.12 31.36 -18.99
C GLU A 685 22.95 30.07 -19.22
N PRO A 686 22.33 28.98 -19.73
CA PRO A 686 20.89 28.77 -19.73
C PRO A 686 20.35 28.80 -18.30
N TYR A 687 19.08 29.19 -18.11
CA TYR A 687 18.47 29.20 -16.78
C TYR A 687 18.49 27.78 -16.21
N GLU A 688 19.30 27.58 -15.16
CA GLU A 688 19.52 26.27 -14.55
C GLU A 688 19.44 26.40 -13.03
N TYR A 689 18.49 25.71 -12.41
CA TYR A 689 18.39 25.65 -10.96
C TYR A 689 19.50 24.76 -10.40
N LEU A 690 20.27 25.26 -9.43
CA LEU A 690 21.44 24.55 -8.92
C LEU A 690 21.27 24.01 -7.51
N LEU A 691 20.73 24.83 -6.59
CA LEU A 691 20.63 24.49 -5.17
C LEU A 691 19.62 25.39 -4.43
N SER A 692 18.79 24.82 -3.56
CA SER A 692 18.06 25.55 -2.52
C SER A 692 18.81 25.50 -1.19
N VAL A 693 18.82 26.60 -0.45
CA VAL A 693 19.37 26.62 0.91
C VAL A 693 18.39 27.26 1.89
N ASP A 694 17.92 26.48 2.85
CA ASP A 694 17.04 26.94 3.92
C ASP A 694 17.89 27.47 5.09
N LEU A 695 17.94 28.80 5.25
CA LEU A 695 18.62 29.47 6.35
C LEU A 695 17.65 29.65 7.54
N VAL A 696 17.83 28.89 8.61
CA VAL A 696 16.93 28.89 9.78
C VAL A 696 17.54 29.68 10.93
N PRO A 697 17.04 30.89 11.26
CA PRO A 697 17.53 31.62 12.43
C PRO A 697 17.14 30.88 13.72
N CYS A 698 18.10 30.72 14.63
CA CYS A 698 17.90 29.99 15.88
C CYS A 698 18.70 30.56 17.05
N PHE A 699 18.17 30.35 18.25
CA PHE A 699 18.88 30.61 19.50
C PHE A 699 19.50 29.31 20.03
N GLN A 700 20.76 29.37 20.46
CA GLN A 700 21.34 28.36 21.36
C GLN A 700 21.22 28.90 22.78
N ILE A 701 20.50 28.21 23.66
CA ILE A 701 20.40 28.55 25.07
C ILE A 701 20.89 27.35 25.88
N GLY A 702 21.83 27.58 26.81
CA GLY A 702 22.55 26.49 27.47
C GLY A 702 23.58 25.82 26.55
N SER A 703 24.01 24.61 26.93
CA SER A 703 25.02 23.86 26.16
C SER A 703 24.45 23.25 24.88
N ASP A 704 23.23 22.69 24.93
CA ASP A 704 22.75 21.76 23.89
C ASP A 704 21.33 22.03 23.36
N ASP A 705 20.66 23.09 23.82
CA ASP A 705 19.28 23.38 23.41
C ASP A 705 19.20 24.51 22.38
N TYR A 706 18.50 24.19 21.28
CA TYR A 706 18.35 25.07 20.14
C TYR A 706 16.88 25.35 19.89
N TYR A 707 16.52 26.60 19.63
CA TYR A 707 15.14 27.03 19.42
C TYR A 707 15.00 27.75 18.08
N VAL A 708 14.06 27.30 17.24
CA VAL A 708 13.84 27.79 15.87
C VAL A 708 12.51 28.52 15.73
N ALA A 709 12.47 29.49 14.81
CA ALA A 709 11.31 30.33 14.53
C ALA A 709 10.19 29.59 13.77
N LYS A 710 9.60 28.56 14.42
CA LYS A 710 8.50 27.76 13.87
C LYS A 710 7.25 27.91 14.72
N SER A 711 6.22 28.52 14.14
CA SER A 711 4.91 28.70 14.79
C SER A 711 4.23 27.36 15.09
N TYR A 712 3.49 27.33 16.19
CA TYR A 712 2.64 26.19 16.56
C TYR A 712 1.43 26.10 15.62
N CYS A 713 1.23 24.94 14.99
CA CYS A 713 0.10 24.67 14.09
C CYS A 713 -0.78 23.52 14.58
N GLY A 714 -0.70 23.16 15.86
CA GLY A 714 -1.47 22.05 16.42
C GLY A 714 -2.95 22.37 16.61
N ARG A 715 -3.76 21.33 16.86
CA ARG A 715 -5.23 21.46 17.01
C ARG A 715 -5.67 22.00 18.36
N ARG A 716 -4.81 21.94 19.38
CA ARG A 716 -5.11 22.47 20.72
C ARG A 716 -5.09 23.99 20.63
N PHE A 717 -6.11 24.63 21.19
CA PHE A 717 -6.08 26.08 21.34
C PHE A 717 -5.01 26.44 22.38
N VAL A 718 -4.11 27.35 22.01
CA VAL A 718 -3.03 27.83 22.88
C VAL A 718 -3.02 29.35 22.80
N SER A 719 -3.13 30.01 23.95
CA SER A 719 -3.04 31.47 24.04
C SER A 719 -1.66 31.93 23.58
N SER A 720 -1.60 32.99 22.78
CA SER A 720 -0.34 33.57 22.29
C SER A 720 0.55 32.59 21.51
N SER A 721 -0.05 31.67 20.75
CA SER A 721 0.65 30.67 19.92
C SER A 721 1.67 31.28 18.93
N GLY A 722 1.49 32.54 18.55
CA GLY A 722 2.42 33.31 17.72
C GLY A 722 3.72 33.72 18.41
N LEU A 723 3.87 33.51 19.72
CA LEU A 723 5.10 33.77 20.50
C LEU A 723 5.92 32.50 20.77
N LEU A 724 5.42 31.34 20.35
CA LEU A 724 6.05 30.05 20.63
C LEU A 724 7.23 29.78 19.69
N TRP A 725 8.36 29.41 20.29
CA TRP A 725 9.55 28.91 19.62
C TRP A 725 9.62 27.40 19.76
N ARG A 726 9.98 26.71 18.67
CA ARG A 726 10.08 25.24 18.69
C ARG A 726 11.49 24.82 19.05
N GLN A 727 11.64 23.90 20.00
CA GLN A 727 12.92 23.24 20.24
C GLN A 727 13.32 22.42 19.00
N SER A 728 14.60 22.46 18.64
CA SER A 728 15.17 21.78 17.48
C SER A 728 16.13 20.68 17.94
N PHE A 729 15.93 19.48 17.40
CA PHE A 729 16.76 18.31 17.68
C PHE A 729 17.72 17.98 16.52
N SER A 730 17.77 18.81 15.47
CA SER A 730 18.54 18.50 14.25
C SER A 730 20.03 18.26 14.50
N LEU A 731 20.64 18.94 15.48
CA LEU A 731 22.05 18.69 15.86
C LEU A 731 22.22 17.41 16.68
N LYS A 732 21.27 17.10 17.58
CA LYS A 732 21.24 15.83 18.33
C LYS A 732 21.02 14.63 17.37
N GLU A 733 20.12 14.77 16.39
CA GLU A 733 19.92 13.82 15.29
C GLU A 733 21.22 13.61 14.50
N LYS A 734 21.86 14.71 14.07
CA LYS A 734 23.09 14.65 13.27
C LYS A 734 24.21 13.92 14.03
N GLN A 735 24.42 14.22 15.30
CA GLN A 735 25.44 13.56 16.12
C GLN A 735 25.20 12.05 16.25
N LEU A 736 23.94 11.63 16.44
CA LEU A 736 23.58 10.22 16.50
C LEU A 736 23.85 9.52 15.15
N LEU A 737 23.44 10.14 14.04
CA LEU A 737 23.59 9.58 12.70
C LEU A 737 25.05 9.53 12.25
N GLU A 738 25.87 10.52 12.59
CA GLU A 738 27.28 10.61 12.15
C GLU A 738 28.11 9.40 12.57
N TYR A 739 27.81 8.82 13.73
CA TYR A 739 28.61 7.74 14.34
C TYR A 739 27.94 6.37 14.33
N MET A 740 26.75 6.22 13.75
CA MET A 740 25.97 4.99 13.88
C MET A 740 26.57 3.77 13.17
N ASP A 741 27.47 3.95 12.20
CA ASP A 741 28.13 2.83 11.47
C ASP A 741 29.65 2.75 11.74
N ARG A 742 30.12 3.20 12.91
CA ARG A 742 31.52 3.00 13.34
C ARG A 742 31.90 1.51 13.44
N ASP A 743 30.91 0.64 13.63
CA ASP A 743 31.03 -0.82 13.67
C ASP A 743 30.96 -1.47 12.27
N HIS A 744 31.06 -0.67 11.20
CA HIS A 744 30.87 -1.09 9.81
C HIS A 744 29.47 -1.69 9.53
N GLY A 745 28.46 -1.23 10.27
CA GLY A 745 27.07 -1.62 10.05
C GLY A 745 26.43 -1.03 8.80
N CYS A 746 25.23 -1.53 8.47
CA CYS A 746 24.46 -1.12 7.28
C CYS A 746 23.34 -0.09 7.58
N ARG A 747 23.41 0.67 8.68
CA ARG A 747 22.30 1.54 9.13
C ARG A 747 22.04 2.69 8.17
N HIS A 748 23.09 3.35 7.66
CA HIS A 748 22.93 4.40 6.65
C HIS A 748 22.36 3.85 5.34
N GLU A 749 22.79 2.65 4.92
CA GLU A 749 22.28 2.00 3.71
C GLU A 749 20.77 1.76 3.84
N LEU A 750 20.36 1.16 4.94
CA LEU A 750 18.96 0.86 5.23
C LEU A 750 18.09 2.13 5.21
N LEU A 751 18.47 3.15 5.98
CA LEU A 751 17.66 4.37 6.08
C LEU A 751 17.53 5.09 4.73
N ARG A 752 18.59 5.10 3.91
CA ARG A 752 18.55 5.68 2.56
C ARG A 752 17.65 4.89 1.62
N ILE A 753 17.67 3.57 1.68
CA ILE A 753 16.80 2.71 0.88
C ILE A 753 15.34 2.98 1.23
N VAL A 754 14.97 2.90 2.52
CA VAL A 754 13.57 3.11 2.95
C VAL A 754 13.10 4.51 2.63
N LYS A 755 13.93 5.54 2.86
CA LYS A 755 13.61 6.92 2.48
C LYS A 755 13.36 7.06 0.97
N THR A 756 14.17 6.41 0.13
CA THR A 756 13.97 6.43 -1.33
C THR A 756 12.66 5.74 -1.72
N ILE A 757 12.35 4.59 -1.12
CA ILE A 757 11.10 3.87 -1.39
C ILE A 757 9.88 4.71 -1.00
N VAL A 758 9.88 5.27 0.21
CA VAL A 758 8.78 6.14 0.70
C VAL A 758 8.62 7.38 -0.18
N ASN A 759 9.72 7.99 -0.61
CA ASN A 759 9.70 9.16 -1.51
C ASN A 759 9.17 8.85 -2.91
N ARG A 760 9.39 7.63 -3.41
CA ARG A 760 8.84 7.16 -4.69
C ARG A 760 7.36 6.77 -4.58
N GLU A 761 6.91 6.35 -3.40
CA GLU A 761 5.53 6.01 -3.07
C GLU A 761 4.69 7.23 -2.60
N ARG A 762 4.74 8.36 -3.32
CA ARG A 762 4.11 9.61 -2.88
C ARG A 762 2.59 9.53 -2.66
N SER A 763 1.89 8.70 -3.43
CA SER A 763 0.44 8.56 -3.33
C SER A 763 -0.01 7.71 -2.14
N SER A 764 0.82 6.74 -1.72
CA SER A 764 0.48 5.76 -0.69
C SER A 764 1.15 6.02 0.66
N LEU A 765 2.41 6.48 0.67
CA LEU A 765 3.22 6.73 1.88
C LEU A 765 3.66 8.20 2.03
N GLY A 766 3.29 9.09 1.09
CA GLY A 766 3.81 10.46 1.00
C GLY A 766 3.48 11.43 2.15
N LYS A 767 2.75 10.99 3.19
CA LYS A 767 2.64 11.77 4.44
C LYS A 767 3.78 11.50 5.42
N LEU A 768 4.50 10.39 5.28
CA LEU A 768 5.72 10.12 6.02
C LEU A 768 6.88 10.95 5.47
N LYS A 769 7.09 12.13 6.07
CA LYS A 769 8.29 12.95 5.84
C LYS A 769 9.56 12.34 6.45
N SER A 770 10.73 12.81 6.01
CA SER A 770 12.05 12.36 6.48
C SER A 770 12.20 12.39 8.01
N TYR A 771 11.57 13.34 8.69
CA TYR A 771 11.58 13.44 10.16
C TYR A 771 10.88 12.25 10.86
N HIS A 772 9.76 11.75 10.31
CA HIS A 772 9.10 10.56 10.85
C HIS A 772 9.96 9.31 10.67
N LEU A 773 10.58 9.16 9.49
CA LEU A 773 11.46 8.03 9.21
C LEU A 773 12.69 8.02 10.11
N LYS A 774 13.33 9.18 10.33
CA LYS A 774 14.44 9.32 11.27
C LYS A 774 14.02 8.95 12.69
N THR A 775 12.89 9.48 13.17
CA THR A 775 12.41 9.20 14.53
C THR A 775 12.13 7.71 14.74
N ALA A 776 11.42 7.08 13.81
CA ALA A 776 11.19 5.63 13.86
C ALA A 776 12.50 4.84 13.80
N PHE A 777 13.45 5.27 12.95
CA PHE A 777 14.73 4.60 12.81
C PHE A 777 15.57 4.68 14.08
N MET A 778 15.59 5.83 14.76
CA MET A 778 16.29 6.01 16.02
C MET A 778 15.74 5.10 17.12
N HIS A 779 14.42 4.91 17.21
CA HIS A 779 13.82 3.92 18.11
C HIS A 779 14.19 2.50 17.72
N TYR A 780 14.11 2.16 16.43
CA TYR A 780 14.47 0.83 15.93
C TYR A 780 15.93 0.45 16.25
N ILE A 781 16.90 1.33 16.00
CA ILE A 781 18.32 1.05 16.29
C ILE A 781 18.63 1.09 17.79
N LYS A 782 17.83 1.81 18.60
CA LYS A 782 17.94 1.79 20.07
C LYS A 782 17.56 0.41 20.62
N GLU A 783 16.54 -0.20 20.03
CA GLU A 783 16.06 -1.55 20.38
C GLU A 783 16.97 -2.65 19.79
N LYS A 784 17.35 -2.55 18.51
CA LYS A 784 18.19 -3.52 17.81
C LYS A 784 19.64 -3.04 17.76
N ARG A 785 20.40 -3.30 18.82
CA ARG A 785 21.78 -2.79 18.99
C ARG A 785 22.87 -3.58 18.25
N HIS A 786 22.64 -4.86 17.97
CA HIS A 786 23.65 -5.79 17.46
C HIS A 786 23.32 -6.29 16.04
N TYR A 787 24.27 -7.00 15.41
CA TYR A 787 24.12 -7.73 14.14
C TYR A 787 23.96 -6.90 12.84
N TRP A 788 24.47 -5.66 12.84
CA TRP A 788 24.36 -4.76 11.69
C TRP A 788 25.38 -4.95 10.58
N ASN A 789 26.40 -5.78 10.79
CA ASN A 789 27.56 -5.95 9.88
C ASN A 789 27.68 -7.37 9.29
N THR A 790 26.66 -8.23 9.48
CA THR A 790 26.65 -9.59 8.92
C THR A 790 26.31 -9.58 7.43
N ARG A 791 26.54 -10.70 6.73
CA ARG A 791 26.26 -10.85 5.28
C ARG A 791 24.78 -10.64 4.92
N THR A 792 23.85 -10.95 5.82
CA THR A 792 22.38 -10.82 5.62
C THR A 792 21.75 -9.62 6.33
N SER A 793 22.51 -8.94 7.20
CA SER A 793 22.02 -7.85 8.08
C SER A 793 21.12 -6.82 7.40
N LEU A 794 21.48 -6.35 6.20
CA LEU A 794 20.70 -5.32 5.50
C LEU A 794 19.28 -5.79 5.17
N GLY A 795 19.12 -7.03 4.69
CA GLY A 795 17.81 -7.61 4.40
C GLY A 795 16.98 -7.82 5.66
N ASP A 796 17.60 -8.37 6.71
CA ASP A 796 16.94 -8.67 7.98
C ASP A 796 16.44 -7.38 8.66
N HIS A 797 17.31 -6.37 8.74
CA HIS A 797 16.93 -5.07 9.31
C HIS A 797 16.00 -4.27 8.41
N PHE A 798 16.01 -4.49 7.09
CA PHE A 798 15.04 -3.88 6.18
C PHE A 798 13.61 -4.32 6.47
N VAL A 799 13.40 -5.63 6.58
CA VAL A 799 12.08 -6.19 6.95
C VAL A 799 11.71 -5.75 8.36
N GLY A 800 12.64 -5.85 9.32
CA GLY A 800 12.41 -5.46 10.71
C GLY A 800 12.03 -3.98 10.87
N PHE A 801 12.72 -3.07 10.18
CA PHE A 801 12.44 -1.64 10.26
C PHE A 801 11.11 -1.27 9.58
N LEU A 802 10.78 -1.89 8.44
CA LEU A 802 9.45 -1.72 7.82
C LEU A 802 8.33 -2.28 8.71
N GLY A 803 8.57 -3.38 9.41
CA GLY A 803 7.67 -3.93 10.43
C GLY A 803 7.46 -2.97 11.60
N TYR A 804 8.53 -2.38 12.12
CA TYR A 804 8.44 -1.35 13.17
C TYR A 804 7.61 -0.14 12.74
N LEU A 805 7.86 0.38 11.52
CA LEU A 805 7.07 1.47 10.94
C LEU A 805 5.60 1.09 10.78
N GLN A 806 5.32 -0.11 10.28
CA GLN A 806 3.96 -0.61 10.11
C GLN A 806 3.22 -0.74 11.45
N ASN A 807 3.86 -1.28 12.49
CA ASN A 807 3.27 -1.39 13.82
C ASN A 807 3.00 -0.01 14.45
N SER A 808 3.97 0.92 14.35
CA SER A 808 3.80 2.30 14.84
C SER A 808 2.60 2.99 14.18
N LEU A 809 2.36 2.74 12.89
CA LEU A 809 1.17 3.25 12.20
C LEU A 809 -0.11 2.51 12.59
N GLU A 810 -0.10 1.19 12.79
CA GLU A 810 -1.30 0.46 13.24
C GLU A 810 -1.76 0.88 14.63
N GLN A 811 -0.81 1.20 15.53
CA GLN A 811 -1.10 1.75 16.85
C GLN A 811 -1.42 3.25 16.82
N GLU A 812 -1.36 3.89 15.65
CA GLU A 812 -1.41 5.35 15.47
C GLU A 812 -0.47 6.12 16.41
N ASN A 813 0.65 5.49 16.82
CA ASN A 813 1.57 6.00 17.82
C ASN A 813 3.03 5.84 17.37
N LEU A 814 3.69 6.97 17.14
CA LEU A 814 5.14 7.05 16.97
C LEU A 814 5.65 8.12 17.95
N PRO A 815 6.16 7.72 19.13
CA PRO A 815 6.61 8.67 20.13
C PRO A 815 7.81 9.46 19.64
N HIS A 816 7.87 10.74 19.97
CA HIS A 816 9.03 11.58 19.76
C HIS A 816 10.24 10.97 20.49
N TYR A 817 11.44 11.04 19.89
CA TYR A 817 12.60 10.34 20.45
C TYR A 817 13.13 10.97 21.77
N TRP A 818 13.00 12.29 21.93
CA TRP A 818 13.49 13.05 23.10
C TRP A 818 12.40 13.72 23.94
N LEU A 819 11.14 13.72 23.50
CA LEU A 819 10.07 14.45 24.18
C LEU A 819 9.02 13.45 24.62
N ASP A 820 8.88 13.29 25.93
CA ASP A 820 7.92 12.37 26.50
C ASP A 820 6.49 12.85 26.24
N GLY A 821 5.57 11.91 25.98
CA GLY A 821 4.16 12.19 25.74
C GLY A 821 3.84 12.86 24.39
N VAL A 822 4.82 13.07 23.51
CA VAL A 822 4.59 13.63 22.17
C VAL A 822 4.52 12.52 21.13
N ASN A 823 3.41 12.43 20.40
CA ASN A 823 3.26 11.54 19.25
C ASN A 823 3.44 12.33 17.94
N ILE A 824 4.41 11.93 17.12
CA ILE A 824 4.71 12.65 15.88
C ILE A 824 3.78 12.29 14.71
N LEU A 825 2.76 11.46 14.92
CA LEU A 825 1.73 11.15 13.93
C LEU A 825 0.44 11.98 14.10
N ASP A 826 0.31 12.76 15.18
CA ASP A 826 -0.93 13.47 15.53
C ASP A 826 -1.41 14.49 14.46
N ASP A 827 -0.49 14.96 13.62
CA ASP A 827 -0.79 15.86 12.50
C ASP A 827 -1.29 15.14 11.23
N ILE A 828 -1.27 13.80 11.22
CA ILE A 828 -1.75 12.95 10.12
C ILE A 828 -3.14 12.40 10.48
N GLY A 829 -4.11 12.51 9.58
CA GLY A 829 -5.45 11.96 9.82
C GLY A 829 -5.44 10.42 9.91
N GLY A 830 -6.12 9.84 10.91
CA GLY A 830 -6.12 8.38 11.18
C GLY A 830 -6.55 7.50 9.99
N VAL A 831 -7.40 7.98 9.08
CA VAL A 831 -7.71 7.25 7.82
C VAL A 831 -6.46 7.12 6.94
N VAL A 832 -5.65 8.17 6.86
CA VAL A 832 -4.41 8.17 6.07
C VAL A 832 -3.36 7.28 6.75
N ILE A 833 -3.25 7.34 8.09
CA ILE A 833 -2.38 6.46 8.87
C ILE A 833 -2.69 4.99 8.61
N ARG A 834 -3.97 4.59 8.72
CA ARG A 834 -4.41 3.21 8.44
C ARG A 834 -4.16 2.77 7.00
N ASN A 835 -4.31 3.67 6.02
CA ASN A 835 -3.99 3.37 4.63
C ASN A 835 -2.49 3.14 4.42
N MET A 836 -1.63 3.93 5.07
CA MET A 836 -0.18 3.76 5.05
C MET A 836 0.22 2.43 5.71
N ALA A 837 -0.35 2.12 6.88
CA ALA A 837 -0.15 0.83 7.56
C ALA A 837 -0.55 -0.35 6.65
N ALA A 838 -1.72 -0.29 6.01
CA ALA A 838 -2.17 -1.32 5.09
C ALA A 838 -1.32 -1.42 3.81
N ARG A 839 -0.68 -0.33 3.36
CA ARG A 839 0.29 -0.37 2.26
C ARG A 839 1.57 -1.07 2.69
N LEU A 840 2.18 -0.65 3.80
CA LEU A 840 3.40 -1.29 4.32
C LEU A 840 3.17 -2.77 4.61
N LYS A 841 2.01 -3.12 5.19
CA LYS A 841 1.60 -4.51 5.40
C LYS A 841 1.51 -5.30 4.10
N ARG A 842 1.02 -4.70 3.01
CA ARG A 842 1.01 -5.34 1.69
C ARG A 842 2.41 -5.49 1.10
N ILE A 843 3.29 -4.49 1.27
CA ILE A 843 4.69 -4.56 0.81
C ILE A 843 5.42 -5.68 1.54
N LEU A 844 5.34 -5.68 2.87
CA LEU A 844 5.85 -6.75 3.73
C LEU A 844 5.28 -8.10 3.32
N ASN A 845 3.97 -8.20 3.10
CA ASN A 845 3.36 -9.45 2.65
C ASN A 845 3.79 -9.86 1.23
N SER A 846 4.00 -8.92 0.30
CA SER A 846 4.43 -9.23 -1.07
C SER A 846 5.91 -9.59 -1.19
N GLU A 847 6.78 -9.02 -0.34
CA GLU A 847 8.21 -9.34 -0.31
C GLU A 847 8.53 -10.54 0.56
N ILE A 848 7.81 -10.73 1.67
CA ILE A 848 7.81 -12.01 2.38
C ILE A 848 7.39 -13.11 1.40
N MET A 849 6.33 -12.92 0.58
CA MET A 849 5.94 -13.86 -0.48
C MET A 849 7.00 -14.08 -1.59
N ALA A 850 7.98 -13.20 -1.73
CA ALA A 850 9.08 -13.30 -2.70
C ALA A 850 10.38 -13.90 -2.09
N LEU A 851 10.45 -14.03 -0.77
CA LEU A 851 11.57 -14.60 0.00
C LEU A 851 11.19 -15.89 0.75
N THR A 852 9.90 -16.20 0.85
CA THR A 852 9.36 -17.46 1.34
C THR A 852 9.61 -18.56 0.31
N SER A 853 10.00 -19.77 0.72
CA SER A 853 10.02 -20.90 -0.22
C SER A 853 8.64 -21.06 -0.88
N PRO A 854 8.59 -21.65 -2.08
CA PRO A 854 7.32 -22.00 -2.72
C PRO A 854 6.36 -22.76 -1.79
N LEU A 855 6.90 -23.56 -0.87
CA LEU A 855 6.14 -24.29 0.14
C LEU A 855 5.52 -23.36 1.19
N THR A 856 6.29 -22.44 1.78
CA THR A 856 5.75 -21.46 2.74
C THR A 856 4.63 -20.63 2.12
N LYS A 857 4.78 -20.22 0.85
CA LYS A 857 3.72 -19.54 0.12
C LYS A 857 2.46 -20.40 -0.01
N LYS A 858 2.60 -21.64 -0.50
CA LYS A 858 1.48 -22.61 -0.62
C LYS A 858 0.78 -22.84 0.71
N LEU A 859 1.52 -22.96 1.81
CA LEU A 859 0.97 -23.15 3.15
C LEU A 859 0.16 -21.93 3.62
N ARG A 860 0.59 -20.71 3.28
CA ARG A 860 -0.18 -19.48 3.59
C ARG A 860 -1.42 -19.33 2.72
N ASP A 861 -1.33 -19.67 1.44
CA ASP A 861 -2.48 -19.69 0.54
C ASP A 861 -3.51 -20.72 1.04
N PHE A 862 -3.06 -21.94 1.38
CA PHE A 862 -3.87 -22.96 2.03
C PHE A 862 -4.48 -22.47 3.35
N SER A 863 -3.69 -21.76 4.16
CA SER A 863 -4.16 -21.19 5.44
C SER A 863 -5.30 -20.20 5.26
N VAL A 864 -5.18 -19.30 4.27
CA VAL A 864 -6.22 -18.33 3.93
C VAL A 864 -7.48 -19.01 3.42
N GLN A 865 -7.35 -20.05 2.61
CA GLN A 865 -8.47 -20.71 1.97
C GLN A 865 -9.22 -21.69 2.89
N TYR A 866 -8.50 -22.46 3.71
CA TYR A 866 -9.07 -23.61 4.42
C TYR A 866 -8.91 -23.56 5.95
N VAL A 867 -7.95 -22.79 6.48
CA VAL A 867 -7.62 -22.82 7.92
C VAL A 867 -8.25 -21.64 8.68
N LYS A 868 -8.29 -20.45 8.07
CA LYS A 868 -8.83 -19.24 8.70
C LYS A 868 -10.35 -19.32 8.88
N ILE A 869 -10.78 -19.29 10.14
CA ILE A 869 -12.17 -19.09 10.52
C ILE A 869 -12.60 -17.64 10.24
N SER A 870 -13.85 -17.43 9.82
CA SER A 870 -14.34 -16.09 9.55
C SER A 870 -14.50 -15.27 10.84
N GLU A 871 -14.23 -13.98 10.76
CA GLU A 871 -14.43 -13.04 11.89
C GLU A 871 -15.91 -13.00 12.31
N GLU A 872 -16.81 -13.15 11.34
CA GLU A 872 -18.26 -13.23 11.56
C GLU A 872 -18.64 -14.44 12.44
N THR A 873 -18.18 -15.65 12.11
CA THR A 873 -18.51 -16.87 12.89
C THR A 873 -17.87 -16.82 14.28
N THR A 874 -16.66 -16.29 14.40
CA THR A 874 -15.98 -16.10 15.68
C THR A 874 -16.72 -15.11 16.58
N THR A 875 -17.14 -13.98 16.02
CA THR A 875 -17.91 -12.95 16.75
C THR A 875 -19.27 -13.50 17.17
N ARG A 876 -19.94 -14.25 16.29
CA ARG A 876 -21.19 -14.94 16.62
C ARG A 876 -21.01 -15.93 17.76
N ALA A 877 -20.00 -16.79 17.70
CA ALA A 877 -19.74 -17.79 18.74
C ALA A 877 -19.45 -17.14 20.10
N LYS A 878 -18.59 -16.11 20.16
CA LYS A 878 -18.32 -15.35 21.39
C LYS A 878 -19.58 -14.71 21.97
N ARG A 879 -20.43 -14.12 21.11
CA ARG A 879 -21.68 -13.50 21.54
C ARG A 879 -22.67 -14.55 22.06
N LEU A 880 -22.78 -15.71 21.41
CA LEU A 880 -23.62 -16.81 21.89
C LEU A 880 -23.15 -17.36 23.24
N VAL A 881 -21.84 -17.52 23.44
CA VAL A 881 -21.30 -17.91 24.76
C VAL A 881 -21.66 -16.86 25.80
N LYS A 882 -21.41 -15.58 25.51
CA LYS A 882 -21.72 -14.51 26.45
C LYS A 882 -23.21 -14.48 26.81
N ASP A 883 -24.07 -14.37 25.81
CA ASP A 883 -25.50 -14.09 26.00
C ASP A 883 -26.23 -15.27 26.66
N TYR A 884 -25.87 -16.51 26.34
CA TYR A 884 -26.59 -17.71 26.78
C TYR A 884 -25.86 -18.49 27.87
N ILE A 885 -24.54 -18.67 27.73
CA ILE A 885 -23.78 -19.47 28.69
C ILE A 885 -23.45 -18.62 29.91
N GLU A 886 -22.74 -17.50 29.75
CA GLU A 886 -22.28 -16.67 30.87
C GLU A 886 -23.44 -15.94 31.55
N ASP A 887 -24.15 -15.10 30.80
CA ASP A 887 -25.11 -14.14 31.35
C ASP A 887 -26.44 -14.79 31.77
N GLN A 888 -26.65 -16.10 31.50
CA GLN A 888 -27.91 -16.78 31.81
C GLN A 888 -27.72 -18.18 32.42
N ILE A 889 -27.11 -19.14 31.71
CA ILE A 889 -26.98 -20.52 32.22
C ILE A 889 -26.11 -20.56 33.48
N ILE A 890 -24.91 -19.97 33.43
CA ILE A 890 -23.99 -19.98 34.58
C ILE A 890 -24.54 -19.16 35.74
N VAL A 891 -25.17 -18.01 35.49
CA VAL A 891 -25.86 -17.22 36.52
C VAL A 891 -26.93 -18.07 37.22
N TYR A 892 -27.80 -18.73 36.45
CA TYR A 892 -28.82 -19.62 37.03
C TYR A 892 -28.17 -20.75 37.84
N CYS A 893 -27.13 -21.38 37.32
CA CYS A 893 -26.39 -22.43 38.02
C CYS A 893 -25.79 -21.92 39.33
N GLN A 894 -25.24 -20.70 39.37
CA GLN A 894 -24.69 -20.10 40.58
C GLN A 894 -25.77 -19.82 41.64
N GLU A 895 -26.94 -19.35 41.22
CA GLU A 895 -28.07 -19.04 42.12
C GLU A 895 -28.77 -20.29 42.67
N ASN A 896 -28.71 -21.41 41.95
CA ASN A 896 -29.51 -22.62 42.24
C ASN A 896 -28.67 -23.86 42.58
N SER A 897 -27.35 -23.73 42.74
CA SER A 897 -26.46 -24.85 43.05
C SER A 897 -26.14 -24.95 44.53
N THR A 898 -26.07 -26.18 45.04
CA THR A 898 -25.52 -26.49 46.37
C THR A 898 -24.00 -26.55 46.39
N ILE A 899 -23.36 -26.73 45.23
CA ILE A 899 -21.91 -26.71 45.05
C ILE A 899 -21.54 -25.39 44.39
N GLU A 900 -20.68 -24.61 45.04
CA GLU A 900 -20.26 -23.30 44.54
C GLU A 900 -19.53 -23.41 43.19
N ILE A 901 -19.82 -22.48 42.26
CA ILE A 901 -19.06 -22.31 41.02
C ILE A 901 -18.15 -21.09 41.18
N LEU A 902 -16.85 -21.33 41.31
CA LEU A 902 -15.85 -20.29 41.60
C LEU A 902 -15.52 -19.44 40.39
N LYS A 903 -15.23 -20.09 39.25
CA LYS A 903 -14.81 -19.41 38.02
C LYS A 903 -15.03 -20.28 36.79
N LEU A 904 -15.04 -19.61 35.63
CA LEU A 904 -14.99 -20.24 34.32
C LEU A 904 -13.56 -20.16 33.77
N GLU A 905 -13.04 -21.28 33.31
CA GLU A 905 -11.75 -21.36 32.62
C GLU A 905 -12.01 -21.74 31.15
N TYR A 906 -11.88 -20.75 30.27
CA TYR A 906 -12.11 -20.92 28.83
C TYR A 906 -10.92 -21.65 28.20
N THR A 907 -11.13 -22.89 27.77
CA THR A 907 -10.06 -23.77 27.27
C THR A 907 -10.37 -24.25 25.85
N GLY A 908 -9.53 -25.12 25.30
CA GLY A 908 -9.83 -25.78 24.04
C GLY A 908 -9.58 -24.90 22.83
N SER A 909 -9.73 -25.51 21.65
CA SER A 909 -9.10 -24.96 20.45
C SER A 909 -9.67 -23.60 20.00
N PHE A 910 -10.92 -23.29 20.36
CA PHE A 910 -11.53 -21.99 20.07
C PHE A 910 -10.86 -20.85 20.84
N TYR A 911 -10.70 -20.98 22.15
CA TYR A 911 -10.10 -19.94 23.00
C TYR A 911 -8.57 -19.91 22.96
N GLU A 912 -7.94 -21.03 22.59
CA GLU A 912 -6.50 -21.14 22.38
C GLU A 912 -6.04 -20.66 20.99
N GLY A 913 -6.97 -20.19 20.14
CA GLY A 913 -6.64 -19.70 18.80
C GLY A 913 -6.26 -20.81 17.79
N LEU A 914 -6.59 -22.06 18.07
CA LEU A 914 -6.29 -23.26 17.26
C LEU A 914 -7.51 -23.84 16.51
N LYS A 915 -8.67 -23.17 16.54
CA LYS A 915 -9.86 -23.60 15.80
C LYS A 915 -9.69 -23.30 14.30
N THR A 916 -10.16 -24.23 13.49
CA THR A 916 -10.01 -24.22 12.02
C THR A 916 -11.37 -24.47 11.39
N GLU A 917 -11.55 -24.07 10.12
CA GLU A 917 -12.77 -24.25 9.33
C GLU A 917 -13.97 -23.41 9.82
N ALA A 918 -14.51 -23.68 11.00
CA ALA A 918 -15.64 -22.95 11.58
C ALA A 918 -15.52 -22.76 13.10
N ALA A 919 -16.09 -21.66 13.62
CA ALA A 919 -16.27 -21.44 15.06
C ALA A 919 -17.57 -22.11 15.55
N ASP A 920 -17.61 -23.44 15.53
CA ASP A 920 -18.80 -24.27 15.77
C ASP A 920 -18.79 -25.01 17.12
N GLU A 921 -17.72 -24.87 17.90
CA GLU A 921 -17.52 -25.54 19.19
C GLU A 921 -16.71 -24.65 20.14
N ALA A 922 -17.03 -24.68 21.43
CA ALA A 922 -16.30 -23.99 22.48
C ALA A 922 -16.21 -24.84 23.76
N ASP A 923 -15.05 -24.86 24.42
CA ASP A 923 -14.83 -25.64 25.65
C ASP A 923 -14.67 -24.70 26.86
N ILE A 924 -15.45 -24.92 27.91
CA ILE A 924 -15.41 -24.11 29.14
C ILE A 924 -15.35 -25.05 30.34
N MET A 925 -14.25 -24.98 31.08
CA MET A 925 -14.15 -25.65 32.36
C MET A 925 -14.85 -24.82 33.44
N VAL A 926 -15.74 -25.46 34.20
CA VAL A 926 -16.49 -24.87 35.30
C VAL A 926 -15.83 -25.29 36.60
N ILE A 927 -15.10 -24.37 37.23
CA ILE A 927 -14.29 -24.67 38.42
C ILE A 927 -15.18 -24.63 39.67
N LEU A 928 -15.25 -25.73 40.38
CA LEU A 928 -16.11 -25.94 41.55
C LEU A 928 -15.39 -25.58 42.85
N GLY A 929 -16.13 -25.01 43.80
CA GLY A 929 -15.64 -24.61 45.12
C GLY A 929 -15.54 -25.78 46.11
N THR A 930 -14.62 -25.66 47.07
CA THR A 930 -14.46 -26.60 48.19
C THR A 930 -14.26 -25.82 49.50
N PRO A 931 -14.80 -26.29 50.64
CA PRO A 931 -14.69 -25.58 51.92
C PRO A 931 -13.25 -25.59 52.46
N SER A 932 -12.82 -24.46 53.02
CA SER A 932 -11.42 -24.16 53.37
C SER A 932 -10.84 -24.97 54.54
N SER A 933 -11.68 -25.66 55.33
CA SER A 933 -11.26 -26.35 56.57
C SER A 933 -11.28 -27.89 56.49
N ALA A 934 -11.69 -28.48 55.36
CA ALA A 934 -11.47 -29.89 55.03
C ALA A 934 -11.62 -30.08 53.51
N GLY A 935 -10.50 -30.27 52.83
CA GLY A 935 -10.44 -30.27 51.37
C GLY A 935 -10.79 -31.61 50.72
N ILE A 936 -10.75 -31.61 49.39
CA ILE A 936 -10.71 -32.83 48.58
C ILE A 936 -9.30 -33.42 48.65
N GLU A 937 -9.19 -34.67 49.04
CA GLU A 937 -7.95 -35.43 49.04
C GLU A 937 -7.82 -36.21 47.72
N VAL A 938 -6.66 -36.08 47.07
CA VAL A 938 -6.34 -36.79 45.82
C VAL A 938 -5.65 -38.11 46.15
N ILE A 939 -6.26 -39.22 45.77
CA ILE A 939 -5.72 -40.57 45.98
C ILE A 939 -5.33 -41.15 44.62
N ASP A 940 -4.06 -41.53 44.48
CA ASP A 940 -3.55 -42.10 43.25
C ASP A 940 -4.30 -43.38 42.87
N SER A 941 -4.59 -43.52 41.58
CA SER A 941 -5.11 -44.77 41.02
C SER A 941 -3.98 -45.59 40.40
N ARG A 942 -4.24 -46.89 40.17
CA ARG A 942 -3.32 -47.75 39.39
C ARG A 942 -3.28 -47.40 37.91
N VAL A 943 -4.16 -46.49 37.45
CA VAL A 943 -4.26 -46.04 36.06
C VAL A 943 -3.56 -44.69 35.93
N PRO A 944 -2.44 -44.61 35.20
CA PRO A 944 -1.72 -43.36 35.01
C PRO A 944 -2.62 -42.24 34.49
N GLY A 945 -2.55 -41.06 35.13
CA GLY A 945 -3.36 -39.88 34.78
C GLY A 945 -4.77 -39.85 35.38
N TYR A 946 -5.20 -40.90 36.08
CA TYR A 946 -6.45 -40.95 36.83
C TYR A 946 -6.21 -41.04 38.34
N VAL A 947 -7.11 -40.44 39.10
CA VAL A 947 -7.10 -40.41 40.56
C VAL A 947 -8.50 -40.73 41.10
N ARG A 948 -8.61 -41.02 42.39
CA ARG A 948 -9.87 -40.97 43.11
C ARG A 948 -9.86 -39.73 44.01
N LEU A 949 -10.97 -39.01 44.05
CA LEU A 949 -11.12 -37.83 44.89
C LEU A 949 -11.92 -38.23 46.13
N ARG A 950 -11.38 -38.02 47.32
CA ARG A 950 -12.06 -38.28 48.60
C ARG A 950 -12.43 -36.96 49.26
N ALA A 951 -13.71 -36.78 49.56
CA ALA A 951 -14.18 -35.56 50.21
C ALA A 951 -14.09 -35.69 51.74
N ARG A 952 -13.54 -34.68 52.42
CA ARG A 952 -13.54 -34.58 53.89
C ARG A 952 -14.40 -33.39 54.30
N ASN A 953 -15.32 -33.56 55.25
CA ASN A 953 -16.28 -32.53 55.71
C ASN A 953 -16.90 -31.67 54.59
N ALA A 954 -17.35 -32.30 53.50
CA ALA A 954 -18.00 -31.63 52.36
C ALA A 954 -19.49 -31.99 52.31
N PRO A 955 -20.36 -31.41 53.17
CA PRO A 955 -21.78 -31.79 53.26
C PRO A 955 -22.55 -31.57 51.95
N MET A 956 -22.13 -30.62 51.13
CA MET A 956 -22.70 -30.36 49.80
C MET A 956 -22.52 -31.52 48.80
N LEU A 957 -21.53 -32.40 49.03
CA LEU A 957 -21.23 -33.54 48.17
C LEU A 957 -21.88 -34.85 48.65
N SER A 958 -22.55 -34.86 49.82
CA SER A 958 -22.98 -36.08 50.52
C SER A 958 -23.78 -37.08 49.65
N LYS A 959 -24.58 -36.56 48.69
CA LYS A 959 -25.39 -37.37 47.76
C LYS A 959 -24.58 -38.02 46.63
N TYR A 960 -23.33 -37.61 46.45
CA TYR A 960 -22.44 -38.01 45.35
C TYR A 960 -21.19 -38.72 45.88
N LEU A 961 -21.22 -39.18 47.14
CA LEU A 961 -20.13 -39.93 47.76
C LEU A 961 -20.43 -41.43 47.75
N SER A 962 -19.40 -42.24 47.52
CA SER A 962 -19.42 -43.67 47.82
C SER A 962 -19.49 -43.90 49.34
N PRO A 963 -19.82 -45.12 49.81
CA PRO A 963 -19.80 -45.47 51.23
C PRO A 963 -18.45 -45.17 51.92
N GLU A 964 -17.35 -45.23 51.18
CA GLU A 964 -15.98 -44.95 51.66
C GLU A 964 -15.57 -43.48 51.51
N GLY A 965 -16.48 -42.59 51.08
CA GLY A 965 -16.27 -41.15 50.98
C GLY A 965 -15.64 -40.65 49.68
N TYR A 966 -15.58 -41.48 48.63
CA TYR A 966 -15.06 -41.06 47.32
C TYR A 966 -16.13 -40.35 46.50
N ILE A 967 -15.76 -39.27 45.79
CA ILE A 967 -16.67 -38.53 44.91
C ILE A 967 -16.87 -39.33 43.63
N ASP A 968 -18.12 -39.73 43.39
CA ASP A 968 -18.56 -40.37 42.16
C ASP A 968 -18.56 -39.34 41.01
N ALA A 969 -17.67 -39.55 40.05
CA ALA A 969 -17.45 -38.66 38.91
C ALA A 969 -18.65 -38.68 37.95
N GLU A 970 -19.23 -39.86 37.72
CA GLU A 970 -20.35 -40.06 36.81
C GLU A 970 -21.62 -39.45 37.39
N SER A 971 -21.93 -39.73 38.65
CA SER A 971 -23.07 -39.18 39.37
C SER A 971 -23.00 -37.65 39.45
N LEU A 972 -21.82 -37.09 39.73
CA LEU A 972 -21.64 -35.64 39.77
C LEU A 972 -21.87 -34.99 38.40
N ARG A 973 -21.38 -35.59 37.30
CA ARG A 973 -21.60 -35.08 35.94
C ARG A 973 -23.07 -35.24 35.50
N ASP A 974 -23.60 -36.46 35.58
CA ASP A 974 -24.86 -36.84 34.92
C ASP A 974 -26.09 -36.60 35.78
N SER A 975 -25.97 -36.76 37.09
CA SER A 975 -27.10 -36.54 38.00
C SER A 975 -27.16 -35.10 38.47
N TRP A 976 -26.04 -34.51 38.88
CA TRP A 976 -26.01 -33.13 39.38
C TRP A 976 -25.86 -32.09 38.27
N PHE A 977 -24.69 -32.03 37.62
CA PHE A 977 -24.35 -30.91 36.75
C PHE A 977 -25.23 -30.86 35.50
N HIS A 978 -25.49 -32.00 34.87
CA HIS A 978 -26.40 -32.10 33.73
C HIS A 978 -27.83 -31.67 34.08
N SER A 979 -28.36 -32.10 35.23
CA SER A 979 -29.70 -31.69 35.69
C SER A 979 -29.77 -30.18 35.96
N LEU A 980 -28.74 -29.61 36.58
CA LEU A 980 -28.65 -28.18 36.86
C LEU A 980 -28.63 -27.36 35.57
N VAL A 981 -27.79 -27.72 34.60
CA VAL A 981 -27.72 -27.04 33.29
C VAL A 981 -29.03 -27.21 32.51
N ARG A 982 -29.68 -28.38 32.58
CA ARG A 982 -30.98 -28.62 31.95
C ARG A 982 -32.08 -27.74 32.56
N LEU A 983 -32.10 -27.60 33.88
CA LEU A 983 -33.01 -26.68 34.57
C LEU A 983 -32.75 -25.23 34.18
N ALA A 984 -31.47 -24.82 34.10
CA ALA A 984 -31.11 -23.50 33.62
C ALA A 984 -31.69 -23.26 32.22
N VAL A 985 -31.37 -24.12 31.24
CA VAL A 985 -31.83 -24.00 29.86
C VAL A 985 -33.36 -23.90 29.74
N ASN A 986 -34.12 -24.58 30.61
CA ASN A 986 -35.59 -24.51 30.61
C ASN A 986 -36.15 -23.18 31.15
N ASN A 987 -35.37 -22.43 31.93
CA ASN A 987 -35.81 -21.20 32.61
C ASN A 987 -35.27 -19.91 31.98
N ILE A 988 -34.28 -19.98 31.10
CA ILE A 988 -33.70 -18.79 30.46
C ILE A 988 -34.61 -18.20 29.37
N LYS A 989 -34.52 -16.89 29.12
CA LYS A 989 -35.32 -16.18 28.09
C LYS A 989 -34.42 -15.74 26.93
N PRO A 990 -34.73 -16.11 25.67
CA PRO A 990 -33.94 -15.68 24.53
C PRO A 990 -33.80 -14.16 24.42
N LYS A 991 -32.57 -13.65 24.23
CA LYS A 991 -32.28 -12.22 24.10
C LYS A 991 -32.08 -11.83 22.63
N ALA A 992 -32.61 -10.68 22.23
CA ALA A 992 -32.40 -10.12 20.88
C ALA A 992 -30.90 -9.78 20.67
N PRO A 993 -30.35 -9.94 19.45
CA PRO A 993 -31.01 -10.25 18.18
C PRO A 993 -31.20 -11.75 17.91
N PHE A 994 -30.79 -12.64 18.82
CA PHE A 994 -30.88 -14.10 18.67
C PHE A 994 -32.07 -14.69 19.41
N SER A 995 -33.21 -13.98 19.47
CA SER A 995 -34.43 -14.47 20.11
C SER A 995 -34.99 -15.76 19.47
N ASP A 996 -34.49 -16.10 18.28
CA ASP A 996 -34.84 -17.28 17.50
C ASP A 996 -33.79 -18.39 17.61
N VAL A 997 -33.43 -18.80 18.84
CA VAL A 997 -32.58 -19.98 19.07
C VAL A 997 -33.28 -21.05 19.92
N ARG A 998 -32.88 -22.31 19.72
CA ARG A 998 -33.29 -23.48 20.51
C ARG A 998 -32.04 -24.10 21.13
N LEU A 999 -32.03 -24.26 22.44
CA LEU A 999 -30.95 -24.91 23.18
C LEU A 999 -31.27 -26.38 23.45
N VAL A 1000 -30.27 -27.25 23.32
CA VAL A 1000 -30.38 -28.69 23.63
C VAL A 1000 -29.21 -29.09 24.51
N VAL A 1001 -29.50 -29.70 25.65
CA VAL A 1001 -28.49 -30.21 26.60
C VAL A 1001 -28.27 -31.70 26.36
N ARG A 1002 -27.01 -32.13 26.33
CA ARG A 1002 -26.60 -33.54 26.21
C ARG A 1002 -25.31 -33.80 26.98
N THR A 1003 -25.03 -35.06 27.29
CA THR A 1003 -23.74 -35.48 27.84
C THR A 1003 -22.76 -35.78 26.69
N HIS A 1004 -21.51 -35.34 26.82
CA HIS A 1004 -20.46 -35.53 25.82
C HIS A 1004 -19.08 -35.67 26.49
N GLY A 1005 -18.57 -36.90 26.60
CA GLY A 1005 -17.30 -37.16 27.28
C GLY A 1005 -17.32 -36.63 28.73
N PRO A 1006 -16.36 -35.78 29.16
CA PRO A 1006 -16.39 -35.17 30.49
C PRO A 1006 -17.35 -33.98 30.62
N ALA A 1007 -18.01 -33.56 29.55
CA ALA A 1007 -18.78 -32.33 29.48
C ALA A 1007 -20.30 -32.56 29.53
N VAL A 1008 -20.99 -31.54 30.01
CA VAL A 1008 -22.39 -31.28 29.68
C VAL A 1008 -22.38 -30.30 28.50
N GLN A 1009 -22.75 -30.79 27.33
CA GLN A 1009 -22.72 -30.03 26.09
C GLN A 1009 -24.06 -29.33 25.86
N VAL A 1010 -23.99 -28.03 25.57
CA VAL A 1010 -25.14 -27.19 25.20
C VAL A 1010 -25.05 -26.86 23.72
N ASP A 1011 -25.93 -27.47 22.93
CA ASP A 1011 -26.08 -27.17 21.51
C ASP A 1011 -27.04 -26.00 21.30
N ILE A 1012 -26.60 -25.02 20.52
CA ILE A 1012 -27.39 -23.84 20.15
C ILE A 1012 -27.83 -24.00 18.69
N PHE A 1013 -29.12 -24.19 18.45
CA PHE A 1013 -29.71 -24.29 17.11
C PHE A 1013 -30.46 -23.02 16.73
N ARG A 1014 -30.54 -22.72 15.44
CA ARG A 1014 -31.52 -21.74 14.93
C ARG A 1014 -32.94 -22.30 15.10
N LYS A 1015 -33.84 -21.52 15.71
CA LYS A 1015 -35.23 -21.92 15.95
C LYS A 1015 -35.93 -22.23 14.62
N GLY A 1016 -36.66 -23.35 14.57
CA GLY A 1016 -37.32 -23.82 13.35
C GLY A 1016 -36.38 -24.44 12.30
N SER A 1017 -35.08 -24.56 12.57
CA SER A 1017 -34.08 -25.14 11.65
C SER A 1017 -33.30 -26.29 12.31
N LYS A 1018 -32.71 -27.16 11.48
CA LYS A 1018 -31.70 -28.15 11.92
C LYS A 1018 -30.28 -27.56 11.97
N GLU A 1019 -30.11 -26.30 11.61
CA GLU A 1019 -28.82 -25.60 11.61
C GLU A 1019 -28.29 -25.42 13.04
N LYS A 1020 -27.18 -26.08 13.35
CA LYS A 1020 -26.44 -25.91 14.60
C LYS A 1020 -25.50 -24.71 14.48
N LEU A 1021 -25.66 -23.74 15.37
CA LEU A 1021 -24.89 -22.48 15.38
C LEU A 1021 -23.60 -22.60 16.18
N LEU A 1022 -23.63 -23.34 17.30
CA LEU A 1022 -22.51 -23.54 18.22
C LEU A 1022 -22.82 -24.74 19.15
N SER A 1023 -21.81 -25.54 19.50
CA SER A 1023 -21.85 -26.48 20.64
C SER A 1023 -20.93 -25.97 21.73
N VAL A 1024 -21.37 -25.94 22.99
CA VAL A 1024 -20.53 -25.51 24.12
C VAL A 1024 -20.39 -26.62 25.14
N ASP A 1025 -19.16 -27.09 25.35
CA ASP A 1025 -18.83 -28.15 26.31
C ASP A 1025 -18.53 -27.53 27.67
N LEU A 1026 -19.46 -27.69 28.62
CA LEU A 1026 -19.29 -27.28 30.00
C LEU A 1026 -18.73 -28.44 30.82
N VAL A 1027 -17.47 -28.35 31.24
CA VAL A 1027 -16.77 -29.43 31.96
C VAL A 1027 -16.67 -29.10 33.44
N PRO A 1028 -17.44 -29.76 34.34
CA PRO A 1028 -17.29 -29.54 35.78
C PRO A 1028 -15.92 -30.04 36.23
N SER A 1029 -15.22 -29.24 37.04
CA SER A 1029 -13.85 -29.56 37.44
C SER A 1029 -13.53 -29.12 38.86
N PHE A 1030 -12.82 -29.99 39.60
CA PHE A 1030 -12.20 -29.61 40.87
C PHE A 1030 -10.76 -29.17 40.64
N GLN A 1031 -10.40 -28.05 41.26
CA GLN A 1031 -9.02 -27.62 41.41
C GLN A 1031 -8.54 -28.02 42.81
N VAL A 1032 -7.50 -28.85 42.88
CA VAL A 1032 -6.81 -29.20 44.13
C VAL A 1032 -5.35 -28.84 43.95
N GLU A 1033 -4.86 -27.90 44.77
CA GLU A 1033 -3.54 -27.29 44.59
C GLU A 1033 -3.37 -26.73 43.15
N GLU A 1034 -2.29 -27.12 42.47
CA GLU A 1034 -1.91 -26.72 41.11
C GLU A 1034 -2.39 -27.72 40.03
N SER A 1035 -3.39 -28.54 40.36
CA SER A 1035 -3.92 -29.60 39.49
C SER A 1035 -5.44 -29.51 39.34
N TRP A 1036 -5.92 -29.89 38.15
CA TRP A 1036 -7.34 -29.91 37.82
C TRP A 1036 -7.79 -31.32 37.47
N TYR A 1037 -9.00 -31.66 37.90
CA TYR A 1037 -9.58 -32.99 37.75
C TYR A 1037 -10.97 -32.88 37.12
N VAL A 1038 -11.25 -33.73 36.13
CA VAL A 1038 -12.51 -33.74 35.35
C VAL A 1038 -13.14 -35.14 35.34
N PRO A 1039 -14.48 -35.25 35.26
CA PRO A 1039 -15.19 -36.53 35.30
C PRO A 1039 -15.19 -37.19 33.92
N LYS A 1040 -14.02 -37.62 33.45
CA LYS A 1040 -13.88 -38.38 32.21
C LYS A 1040 -13.86 -39.88 32.54
N PRO A 1041 -14.78 -40.70 32.00
CA PRO A 1041 -14.75 -42.15 32.17
C PRO A 1041 -13.45 -42.75 31.60
N PHE A 1042 -12.96 -43.84 32.20
CA PHE A 1042 -11.90 -44.64 31.60
C PHE A 1042 -12.48 -45.56 30.52
N GLU A 1043 -11.92 -45.49 29.30
CA GLU A 1043 -12.38 -46.23 28.12
C GLU A 1043 -11.35 -47.29 27.64
N GLY A 1044 -10.38 -47.66 28.48
CA GLY A 1044 -9.31 -48.58 28.09
C GLY A 1044 -9.72 -50.06 28.08
N ASN A 1045 -8.95 -50.90 27.36
CA ASN A 1045 -9.17 -52.35 27.26
C ASN A 1045 -8.94 -53.13 28.58
N ARG A 1046 -8.52 -52.47 29.66
CA ARG A 1046 -8.32 -53.09 30.98
C ARG A 1046 -9.61 -52.93 31.79
N TYR A 1047 -10.12 -54.02 32.34
CA TYR A 1047 -11.19 -53.93 33.33
C TYR A 1047 -10.68 -53.18 34.56
N VAL A 1048 -11.36 -52.10 34.94
CA VAL A 1048 -11.05 -51.31 36.14
C VAL A 1048 -12.28 -51.32 37.03
N LEU A 1049 -12.13 -51.89 38.23
CA LEU A 1049 -13.16 -51.86 39.27
C LEU A 1049 -13.43 -50.40 39.69
N ASN A 1050 -14.71 -50.06 39.87
CA ASN A 1050 -15.21 -48.75 40.29
C ASN A 1050 -14.77 -47.59 39.38
N ASN A 1051 -14.99 -47.75 38.06
CA ASN A 1051 -14.62 -46.76 37.04
C ASN A 1051 -15.32 -45.40 37.27
N GLU A 1052 -16.53 -45.42 37.79
CA GLU A 1052 -17.34 -44.26 38.17
C GLU A 1052 -16.66 -43.35 39.21
N LEU A 1053 -15.72 -43.88 40.00
CA LEU A 1053 -14.97 -43.12 41.01
C LEU A 1053 -13.68 -42.48 40.45
N LEU A 1054 -13.34 -42.72 39.18
CA LEU A 1054 -12.11 -42.22 38.58
C LEU A 1054 -12.28 -40.82 38.01
N TRP A 1055 -11.39 -39.92 38.43
CA TRP A 1055 -11.26 -38.57 37.92
C TRP A 1055 -10.00 -38.45 37.09
N ARG A 1056 -10.11 -37.87 35.89
CA ARG A 1056 -8.97 -37.65 35.01
C ARG A 1056 -8.29 -36.33 35.37
N LYS A 1057 -6.97 -36.38 35.57
CA LYS A 1057 -6.15 -35.16 35.67
C LYS A 1057 -6.10 -34.47 34.30
N THR A 1058 -6.50 -33.21 34.23
CA THR A 1058 -6.45 -32.40 32.99
C THR A 1058 -5.30 -31.40 32.99
N PHE A 1059 -4.76 -31.16 31.80
CA PHE A 1059 -3.66 -30.23 31.55
C PHE A 1059 -4.08 -29.06 30.65
N SER A 1060 -5.37 -28.95 30.31
CA SER A 1060 -5.89 -27.89 29.41
C SER A 1060 -5.51 -26.47 29.86
N PRO A 1061 -5.54 -26.09 31.16
CA PRO A 1061 -5.06 -24.78 31.60
C PRO A 1061 -3.55 -24.57 31.34
N LYS A 1062 -2.73 -25.61 31.54
CA LYS A 1062 -1.28 -25.57 31.29
C LYS A 1062 -0.96 -25.50 29.79
N GLU A 1063 -1.71 -26.23 28.96
CA GLU A 1063 -1.63 -26.14 27.49
C GLU A 1063 -1.95 -24.73 27.01
N LYS A 1064 -3.07 -24.16 27.48
CA LYS A 1064 -3.51 -22.80 27.14
C LYS A 1064 -2.45 -21.77 27.50
N GLN A 1065 -1.86 -21.85 28.69
CA GLN A 1065 -0.82 -20.92 29.13
C GLN A 1065 0.44 -21.02 28.25
N LEU A 1066 0.87 -22.24 27.93
CA LEU A 1066 2.02 -22.46 27.05
C LEU A 1066 1.75 -21.88 25.66
N LEU A 1067 0.58 -22.17 25.08
CA LEU A 1067 0.15 -21.65 23.78
C LEU A 1067 0.08 -20.12 23.79
N ALA A 1068 -0.56 -19.49 24.76
CA ALA A 1068 -0.69 -18.04 24.82
C ALA A 1068 0.65 -17.28 24.78
N SER A 1069 1.71 -17.87 25.34
CA SER A 1069 3.05 -17.26 25.36
C SER A 1069 3.91 -17.57 24.12
N MET A 1070 3.51 -18.52 23.27
CA MET A 1070 4.40 -19.23 22.36
C MET A 1070 4.96 -18.38 21.21
N ASP A 1071 4.21 -17.39 20.73
CA ASP A 1071 4.64 -16.45 19.67
C ASP A 1071 4.79 -15.00 20.20
N SER A 1072 4.69 -14.80 21.52
CA SER A 1072 4.68 -13.47 22.14
C SER A 1072 6.05 -12.78 22.15
N LYS A 1073 7.15 -13.56 22.12
CA LYS A 1073 8.53 -13.03 22.25
C LYS A 1073 9.19 -12.76 20.90
N ASP A 1074 8.89 -13.56 19.89
CA ASP A 1074 9.57 -13.57 18.59
C ASP A 1074 8.61 -13.37 17.40
N HIS A 1075 7.29 -13.24 17.64
CA HIS A 1075 6.28 -13.17 16.59
C HIS A 1075 6.37 -14.33 15.59
N GLY A 1076 6.79 -15.52 16.06
CA GLY A 1076 6.97 -16.71 15.24
C GLY A 1076 5.68 -17.29 14.67
N CYS A 1077 5.82 -18.32 13.83
CA CYS A 1077 4.70 -18.93 13.11
C CYS A 1077 4.12 -20.21 13.76
N ARG A 1078 4.26 -20.39 15.08
CA ARG A 1078 3.93 -21.67 15.75
C ARG A 1078 2.43 -21.95 15.77
N HIS A 1079 1.60 -20.97 16.13
CA HIS A 1079 0.14 -21.14 16.09
C HIS A 1079 -0.35 -21.37 14.66
N GLU A 1080 0.21 -20.64 13.69
CA GLU A 1080 -0.14 -20.79 12.28
C GLU A 1080 0.19 -22.21 11.79
N LEU A 1081 1.40 -22.70 12.08
CA LEU A 1081 1.82 -24.05 11.74
C LEU A 1081 0.90 -25.12 12.34
N LEU A 1082 0.63 -25.04 13.64
CA LEU A 1082 -0.19 -26.05 14.33
C LEU A 1082 -1.62 -26.10 13.77
N ARG A 1083 -2.20 -24.95 13.40
CA ARG A 1083 -3.50 -24.90 12.73
C ARG A 1083 -3.46 -25.53 11.34
N ILE A 1084 -2.44 -25.22 10.55
CA ILE A 1084 -2.28 -25.79 9.21
C ILE A 1084 -2.18 -27.31 9.30
N VAL A 1085 -1.33 -27.83 10.19
CA VAL A 1085 -1.18 -29.29 10.36
C VAL A 1085 -2.49 -29.91 10.84
N LYS A 1086 -3.20 -29.28 11.78
CA LYS A 1086 -4.51 -29.76 12.26
C LYS A 1086 -5.55 -29.87 11.15
N THR A 1087 -5.55 -28.96 10.18
CA THR A 1087 -6.41 -29.06 8.98
C THR A 1087 -5.89 -30.11 8.00
N VAL A 1088 -4.59 -30.12 7.73
CA VAL A 1088 -3.96 -31.07 6.79
C VAL A 1088 -4.22 -32.53 7.19
N VAL A 1089 -4.02 -32.89 8.46
CA VAL A 1089 -4.20 -34.28 8.90
C VAL A 1089 -5.66 -34.75 8.80
N LYS A 1090 -6.63 -33.83 8.79
CA LYS A 1090 -8.06 -34.13 8.64
C LYS A 1090 -8.52 -34.20 7.18
N ARG A 1091 -7.74 -33.71 6.21
CA ARG A 1091 -8.14 -33.74 4.80
C ARG A 1091 -8.26 -35.19 4.30
N PRO A 1092 -9.21 -35.51 3.39
CA PRO A 1092 -9.45 -36.88 2.91
C PRO A 1092 -8.20 -37.60 2.38
N VAL A 1093 -7.28 -36.86 1.77
CA VAL A 1093 -6.04 -37.39 1.16
C VAL A 1093 -5.02 -37.84 2.22
N THR A 1094 -5.05 -37.24 3.41
CA THR A 1094 -4.15 -37.56 4.53
C THR A 1094 -4.87 -38.45 5.55
N SER A 1095 -6.02 -37.97 6.05
CA SER A 1095 -6.98 -38.65 6.92
C SER A 1095 -6.32 -39.47 8.03
N LEU A 1096 -5.68 -38.79 8.97
CA LEU A 1096 -5.15 -39.39 10.19
C LEU A 1096 -6.19 -39.26 11.31
N PRO A 1097 -6.48 -40.32 12.07
CA PRO A 1097 -7.38 -40.28 13.23
C PRO A 1097 -6.70 -39.59 14.44
N LEU A 1098 -6.10 -38.42 14.24
CA LEU A 1098 -5.40 -37.67 15.29
C LEU A 1098 -6.23 -36.47 15.73
N ASP A 1099 -6.61 -36.46 17.01
CA ASP A 1099 -7.25 -35.31 17.62
C ASP A 1099 -6.26 -34.19 18.00
N SER A 1100 -6.81 -33.03 18.35
CA SER A 1100 -6.04 -31.84 18.72
C SER A 1100 -5.06 -32.12 19.87
N TYR A 1101 -5.40 -33.02 20.80
CA TYR A 1101 -4.54 -33.42 21.92
C TYR A 1101 -3.27 -34.15 21.47
N HIS A 1102 -3.39 -35.09 20.52
CA HIS A 1102 -2.24 -35.80 19.95
C HIS A 1102 -1.29 -34.83 19.26
N LEU A 1103 -1.83 -33.92 18.44
CA LEU A 1103 -1.05 -32.91 17.71
C LEU A 1103 -0.35 -31.93 18.65
N LYS A 1104 -1.04 -31.42 19.67
CA LYS A 1104 -0.45 -30.53 20.69
C LYS A 1104 0.69 -31.23 21.43
N THR A 1105 0.52 -32.50 21.81
CA THR A 1105 1.55 -33.29 22.50
C THR A 1105 2.80 -33.43 21.63
N ALA A 1106 2.65 -33.86 20.38
CA ALA A 1106 3.77 -33.96 19.44
C ALA A 1106 4.43 -32.59 19.18
N PHE A 1107 3.62 -31.53 19.03
CA PHE A 1107 4.12 -30.19 18.77
C PHE A 1107 4.94 -29.64 19.94
N MET A 1108 4.51 -29.90 21.18
CA MET A 1108 5.27 -29.54 22.38
C MET A 1108 6.63 -30.25 22.46
N HIS A 1109 6.74 -31.50 22.02
CA HIS A 1109 8.04 -32.17 21.90
C HIS A 1109 8.90 -31.58 20.81
N TYR A 1110 8.31 -31.26 19.66
CA TYR A 1110 9.00 -30.62 18.54
C TYR A 1110 9.64 -29.28 18.94
N ILE A 1111 8.88 -28.38 19.58
CA ILE A 1111 9.38 -27.06 19.99
C ILE A 1111 10.40 -27.14 21.14
N LYS A 1112 10.32 -28.16 22.00
CA LYS A 1112 11.25 -28.35 23.13
C LYS A 1112 12.67 -28.71 22.71
N LYS A 1113 12.89 -29.12 21.46
CA LYS A 1113 14.23 -29.45 20.93
C LYS A 1113 15.20 -28.26 20.94
N GLY A 1114 14.70 -27.02 21.01
CA GLY A 1114 15.50 -25.80 21.09
C GLY A 1114 16.26 -25.47 19.79
N GLY A 1115 16.82 -24.26 19.69
CA GLY A 1115 17.64 -23.85 18.54
C GLY A 1115 16.90 -23.76 17.19
N LEU A 1116 15.56 -23.68 17.21
CA LEU A 1116 14.71 -23.57 16.03
C LEU A 1116 14.49 -22.10 15.66
N ASP A 1117 14.68 -21.76 14.38
CA ASP A 1117 14.44 -20.41 13.84
C ASP A 1117 12.99 -20.24 13.38
N TRP A 1118 12.21 -19.55 14.19
CA TRP A 1118 10.79 -19.27 13.94
C TRP A 1118 10.52 -17.91 13.28
N GLU A 1119 11.57 -17.11 13.06
CA GLU A 1119 11.46 -15.71 12.61
C GLU A 1119 11.75 -15.57 11.11
N SER A 1120 12.56 -16.46 10.52
CA SER A 1120 12.90 -16.32 9.10
C SER A 1120 11.68 -16.41 8.19
N GLY A 1121 11.78 -15.73 7.04
CA GLY A 1121 10.73 -15.71 6.02
C GLY A 1121 10.32 -17.11 5.52
N ASP A 1122 11.15 -18.14 5.73
CA ASP A 1122 10.84 -19.53 5.35
C ASP A 1122 10.59 -20.48 6.54
N ALA A 1123 10.53 -19.96 7.77
CA ALA A 1123 10.35 -20.75 8.99
C ALA A 1123 9.13 -21.67 8.91
N LEU A 1124 8.01 -21.18 8.37
CA LEU A 1124 6.76 -21.95 8.28
C LEU A 1124 6.90 -23.22 7.42
N GLY A 1125 7.53 -23.13 6.25
CA GLY A 1125 7.74 -24.27 5.35
C GLY A 1125 8.72 -25.29 5.93
N LYS A 1126 9.83 -24.80 6.52
CA LYS A 1126 10.82 -25.67 7.18
C LYS A 1126 10.20 -26.42 8.36
N HIS A 1127 9.50 -25.70 9.23
CA HIS A 1127 8.87 -26.31 10.41
C HIS A 1127 7.65 -27.15 10.06
N PHE A 1128 6.96 -26.88 8.95
CA PHE A 1128 5.91 -27.77 8.45
C PHE A 1128 6.46 -29.16 8.12
N LEU A 1129 7.52 -29.24 7.31
CA LEU A 1129 8.16 -30.53 7.00
C LEU A 1129 8.78 -31.14 8.25
N GLY A 1130 9.48 -30.35 9.05
CA GLY A 1130 10.12 -30.84 10.28
C GLY A 1130 9.11 -31.43 11.27
N PHE A 1131 7.96 -30.79 11.45
CA PHE A 1131 6.93 -31.28 12.35
C PHE A 1131 6.20 -32.53 11.81
N LEU A 1132 5.96 -32.62 10.49
CA LEU A 1132 5.42 -33.84 9.89
C LEU A 1132 6.40 -35.03 10.01
N THR A 1133 7.71 -34.77 9.87
CA THR A 1133 8.75 -35.78 10.13
C THR A 1133 8.75 -36.21 11.60
N GLU A 1134 8.59 -35.27 12.54
CA GLU A 1134 8.48 -35.60 13.97
C GLU A 1134 7.27 -36.50 14.26
N LEU A 1135 6.12 -36.17 13.68
CA LEU A 1135 4.92 -36.99 13.78
C LEU A 1135 5.17 -38.39 13.22
N GLN A 1136 5.77 -38.50 12.04
CA GLN A 1136 6.11 -39.78 11.44
C GLN A 1136 7.06 -40.61 12.33
N PHE A 1137 8.06 -39.96 12.95
CA PHE A 1137 8.99 -40.60 13.88
C PHE A 1137 8.28 -41.17 15.12
N HIS A 1138 7.36 -40.43 15.72
CA HIS A 1138 6.56 -40.91 16.85
C HIS A 1138 5.68 -42.10 16.47
N MET A 1139 5.11 -42.11 15.26
CA MET A 1139 4.34 -43.27 14.78
C MET A 1139 5.24 -44.49 14.52
N ALA A 1140 6.42 -44.29 13.92
CA ALA A 1140 7.37 -45.35 13.64
C ALA A 1140 7.93 -46.00 14.90
N SER A 1141 8.28 -45.20 15.90
CA SER A 1141 8.71 -45.66 17.22
C SER A 1141 7.56 -46.13 18.11
N ARG A 1142 6.31 -45.86 17.71
CA ARG A 1142 5.08 -46.08 18.48
C ARG A 1142 5.11 -45.47 19.85
N ASN A 1143 5.83 -44.37 20.00
CA ASN A 1143 6.05 -43.74 21.28
C ASN A 1143 5.90 -42.22 21.13
N LEU A 1144 4.75 -41.72 21.56
CA LEU A 1144 4.51 -40.30 21.79
C LEU A 1144 4.31 -40.09 23.30
N PRO A 1145 5.39 -39.83 24.07
CA PRO A 1145 5.28 -39.71 25.51
C PRO A 1145 4.43 -38.50 25.90
N HIS A 1146 3.61 -38.63 26.93
CA HIS A 1146 2.85 -37.50 27.46
C HIS A 1146 3.78 -36.42 28.03
N CYS A 1147 3.47 -35.13 27.80
CA CYS A 1147 4.38 -34.04 28.19
C CYS A 1147 4.52 -33.86 29.71
N TRP A 1148 3.56 -34.35 30.51
CA TRP A 1148 3.52 -34.13 31.97
C TRP A 1148 3.31 -35.40 32.79
N LEU A 1149 3.04 -36.55 32.17
CA LEU A 1149 2.80 -37.82 32.86
C LEU A 1149 3.91 -38.78 32.48
N ARG A 1150 4.63 -39.29 33.47
CA ARG A 1150 5.70 -40.27 33.23
C ARG A 1150 5.09 -41.63 32.87
N GLY A 1151 5.69 -42.31 31.90
CA GLY A 1151 5.29 -43.66 31.48
C GLY A 1151 3.97 -43.75 30.72
N VAL A 1152 3.37 -42.62 30.33
CA VAL A 1152 2.14 -42.59 29.52
C VAL A 1152 2.51 -42.32 28.07
N ASN A 1153 2.09 -43.21 27.17
CA ASN A 1153 2.22 -43.04 25.73
C ASN A 1153 0.86 -42.72 25.12
N VAL A 1154 0.76 -41.59 24.44
CA VAL A 1154 -0.49 -41.06 23.88
C VAL A 1154 -0.91 -41.84 22.62
N LEU A 1155 -0.06 -42.72 22.09
CA LEU A 1155 -0.41 -43.60 20.97
C LEU A 1155 -0.98 -44.96 21.40
N ASP A 1156 -0.98 -45.29 22.70
CA ASP A 1156 -1.44 -46.60 23.19
C ASP A 1156 -2.93 -46.87 22.92
N ASP A 1157 -3.72 -45.81 22.71
CA ASP A 1157 -5.15 -45.91 22.39
C ASP A 1157 -5.40 -46.40 20.94
N PHE A 1158 -4.37 -46.42 20.08
CA PHE A 1158 -4.50 -46.88 18.69
C PHE A 1158 -4.09 -48.33 18.51
N LYS A 1159 -4.82 -49.06 17.65
CA LYS A 1159 -4.41 -50.40 17.21
C LYS A 1159 -3.09 -50.31 16.44
N LYS A 1160 -2.24 -51.34 16.62
CA LYS A 1160 -0.93 -51.49 15.95
C LYS A 1160 -1.00 -51.21 14.44
N GLY A 1161 -1.94 -51.84 13.73
CA GLY A 1161 -2.11 -51.64 12.28
C GLY A 1161 -2.53 -50.21 11.90
N THR A 1162 -3.28 -49.50 12.74
CA THR A 1162 -3.66 -48.10 12.51
C THR A 1162 -2.44 -47.19 12.57
N ILE A 1163 -1.55 -47.39 13.55
CA ILE A 1163 -0.31 -46.61 13.67
C ILE A 1163 0.61 -46.83 12.46
N GLU A 1164 0.75 -48.07 12.00
CA GLU A 1164 1.53 -48.40 10.79
C GLU A 1164 0.95 -47.74 9.54
N GLN A 1165 -0.37 -47.67 9.41
CA GLN A 1165 -1.00 -46.95 8.29
C GLN A 1165 -0.77 -45.43 8.36
N MET A 1166 -0.87 -44.83 9.55
CA MET A 1166 -0.59 -43.40 9.75
C MET A 1166 0.85 -43.05 9.38
N GLU A 1167 1.80 -43.88 9.85
CA GLU A 1167 3.22 -43.76 9.57
C GLU A 1167 3.52 -43.83 8.06
N ASN A 1168 3.03 -44.86 7.38
CA ASN A 1168 3.21 -45.04 5.94
C ASN A 1168 2.63 -43.89 5.11
N ARG A 1169 1.47 -43.35 5.51
CA ARG A 1169 0.86 -42.19 4.84
C ARG A 1169 1.72 -40.95 4.97
N LEU A 1170 2.18 -40.63 6.18
CA LEU A 1170 3.07 -39.49 6.41
C LEU A 1170 4.39 -39.63 5.65
N ARG A 1171 5.00 -40.83 5.69
CA ARG A 1171 6.21 -41.15 4.93
C ARG A 1171 6.01 -40.92 3.43
N SER A 1172 4.88 -41.36 2.90
CA SER A 1172 4.56 -41.16 1.48
C SER A 1172 4.35 -39.68 1.12
N ILE A 1173 3.85 -38.85 2.03
CA ILE A 1173 3.66 -37.40 1.81
C ILE A 1173 5.02 -36.70 1.83
N LEU A 1174 5.86 -37.02 2.82
CA LEU A 1174 7.20 -36.45 2.97
C LEU A 1174 8.12 -36.79 1.78
N ASN A 1175 7.93 -37.95 1.16
CA ASN A 1175 8.74 -38.41 0.03
C ASN A 1175 8.19 -38.02 -1.36
N SER A 1176 7.09 -37.26 -1.46
CA SER A 1176 6.48 -36.92 -2.74
C SER A 1176 5.95 -35.49 -2.76
N GLU A 1177 6.68 -34.62 -3.47
CA GLU A 1177 6.28 -33.23 -3.66
C GLU A 1177 4.92 -33.12 -4.38
N ALA A 1178 4.64 -34.00 -5.33
CA ALA A 1178 3.34 -34.05 -6.02
C ALA A 1178 2.18 -34.36 -5.06
N LYS A 1179 2.35 -35.29 -4.11
CA LYS A 1179 1.33 -35.60 -3.10
C LYS A 1179 1.17 -34.45 -2.11
N LEU A 1180 2.28 -33.84 -1.70
CA LEU A 1180 2.25 -32.66 -0.85
C LEU A 1180 1.50 -31.49 -1.52
N ASN A 1181 1.78 -31.22 -2.79
CA ASN A 1181 1.09 -30.19 -3.56
C ASN A 1181 -0.42 -30.47 -3.67
N LYS A 1182 -0.81 -31.73 -3.96
CA LYS A 1182 -2.21 -32.14 -4.01
C LYS A 1182 -2.96 -31.98 -2.67
N ILE A 1183 -2.25 -32.04 -1.54
CA ILE A 1183 -2.83 -31.80 -0.21
C ILE A 1183 -3.01 -30.30 0.05
N LEU A 1184 -2.15 -29.46 -0.52
CA LEU A 1184 -2.14 -28.01 -0.31
C LEU A 1184 -2.97 -27.22 -1.33
N GLU A 1185 -3.41 -27.87 -2.40
CA GLU A 1185 -4.45 -27.41 -3.34
C GLU A 1185 -5.86 -27.72 -2.81
#